data_AF-A0A2D6R5P5-F1
#
_entry.id   AF-A0A2D6R5P5-F1
#
_cell.length_a   1.000
_cell.length_b   1.000
_cell.length_c   1.000
_cell.angle_alpha   90.00
_cell.angle_beta   90.00
_cell.angle_gamma   90.00
#
_symmetry.space_group_name_H-M   'P 1'
#
loop_
_entity.id
_entity.type
_entity.pdbx_description
1 polymer ?
#
loop_
_entity_poly.entity_id
_entity_poly.type
_entity_poly.pdbx_seq_one_letter_code
_entity_poly.pdbx_strand_id
1 'polypeptide(L)'
;MVQFGSGYFNPMDRGYEVPTHHGHSHDHDNGAAGSNDVGVSIGELGMSMGLGPIPNVNAISAKLRPGTKKLEFVFLGRQKGSGQGQTPGMYGLKQRQALREMGTANRIDFTTHSTVGVMGLAGMDQQGNFSKASKDQSLHEVQRAIEFAADVAKGGPVVVHTGEFNRSIADSKWNKDTKWAGQFEMHPEEEERATYRVVDTRTGRLIQEAMKNKNVSRPIWNFAKEGEEYEDFDGNMKKAAGHRDEKGNLIYMDYFGKRIEARLRVPLYNEDEGKFETEQLKWADLQREAQDMTRDARNIWKKWKRGELSDSKFQDSYWKRFKDVTSADEIEVKPEEAYVVSTLETSAANARGWAHHYGAGFKESVETLKKLRKAFTFYEKLEGITSEEEKWKLMKEDGRRFTDLIPADTKLPTVLLKKLIQEQEGRMKQAQESGASQWAQTEEQIETIRHIQSAETYAYSEATDAYARLGMNAMRHTDKLKAQGDSKKPLAVALENLFPESYGSHPDEIVDLVKGSRKRMQEMLVQNGMNKEKAMKRATEHLTITFDTGHINMWRKYWKGDPNKTLKENDDKFDEWVIDKVKDMAPYIGHVHIDDNYGYHDDHLAPGEGNTPIKAMIKTLKENGYKGEMIIEPGADYTTDTSGFSSVTKTWRHFGIPLYGTGSGRAGGGGRTWNQVGYGFFGQNQPAYFTFGGYSPSEDWTLWSGVPLE
;
A
#
# COMPACT_ATOMS: atom_id res chain seq x y z
N MET A 1 17.86 -1.53 60.24
CA MET A 1 18.44 -2.15 59.04
C MET A 1 17.33 -2.91 58.33
N VAL A 2 16.83 -2.38 57.22
CA VAL A 2 15.79 -3.04 56.40
C VAL A 2 16.52 -3.88 55.36
N GLN A 3 16.29 -5.18 55.38
CA GLN A 3 16.94 -6.15 54.49
C GLN A 3 16.36 -6.02 53.08
N PHE A 4 17.05 -5.28 52.20
CA PHE A 4 16.82 -5.31 50.75
C PHE A 4 17.45 -6.61 50.21
N GLY A 5 16.62 -7.61 49.89
CA GLY A 5 17.10 -8.91 49.44
C GLY A 5 16.01 -9.91 49.01
N SER A 6 14.73 -9.66 49.31
CA SER A 6 13.65 -10.32 48.60
C SER A 6 13.41 -9.57 47.29
N GLY A 7 13.67 -10.20 46.15
CA GLY A 7 13.23 -9.67 44.86
C GLY A 7 11.75 -9.31 44.95
N TYR A 8 11.35 -8.18 44.38
CA TYR A 8 9.95 -7.82 44.28
C TYR A 8 9.25 -8.88 43.43
N PHE A 9 8.38 -9.68 44.05
CA PHE A 9 7.49 -10.59 43.34
C PHE A 9 6.26 -9.80 42.90
N ASN A 10 5.95 -9.82 41.61
CA ASN A 10 4.69 -9.28 41.11
C ASN A 10 3.53 -9.99 41.84
N PRO A 11 2.40 -9.33 42.16
CA PRO A 11 1.19 -10.00 42.65
C PRO A 11 0.84 -11.28 41.86
N MET A 12 1.12 -11.30 40.56
CA MET A 12 0.89 -12.44 39.64
C MET A 12 1.98 -13.51 39.65
N ASP A 13 3.11 -13.31 40.34
CA ASP A 13 4.14 -14.34 40.53
C ASP A 13 3.83 -15.24 41.74
N ARG A 14 2.97 -14.80 42.67
CA ARG A 14 2.63 -15.55 43.88
C ARG A 14 1.81 -16.79 43.53
N GLY A 15 2.45 -17.96 43.63
CA GLY A 15 1.80 -19.27 43.41
C GLY A 15 1.82 -19.77 41.96
N TYR A 16 2.40 -19.00 41.03
CA TYR A 16 2.59 -19.39 39.62
C TYR A 16 4.01 -19.89 39.33
N GLU A 17 5.01 -19.55 40.15
CA GLU A 17 6.35 -20.15 40.12
C GLU A 17 6.53 -21.06 41.36
N VAL A 18 6.74 -22.37 41.15
CA VAL A 18 7.19 -23.26 42.23
C VAL A 18 8.68 -22.98 42.47
N PRO A 19 9.12 -22.55 43.67
CA PRO A 19 10.51 -22.25 43.89
C PRO A 19 11.30 -23.56 44.07
N THR A 20 12.04 -23.99 43.04
CA THR A 20 13.17 -24.90 43.26
C THR A 20 14.38 -24.06 43.64
N HIS A 21 14.77 -24.12 44.91
CA HIS A 21 16.08 -23.66 45.34
C HIS A 21 17.17 -24.39 44.54
N HIS A 22 17.90 -23.66 43.70
CA HIS A 22 19.35 -23.68 43.49
C HIS A 22 19.67 -23.05 42.12
N GLY A 23 20.78 -22.32 42.06
CA GLY A 23 21.12 -21.47 40.94
C GLY A 23 21.41 -22.21 39.62
N HIS A 24 21.38 -21.39 38.57
CA HIS A 24 21.79 -21.63 37.17
C HIS A 24 20.69 -22.02 36.17
N SER A 25 20.76 -21.33 35.02
CA SER A 25 19.97 -21.42 33.78
C SER A 25 18.49 -21.00 33.86
N HIS A 26 18.18 -19.87 33.21
CA HIS A 26 16.82 -19.50 32.82
C HIS A 26 16.43 -20.31 31.58
N ASP A 27 16.07 -21.57 31.79
CA ASP A 27 15.41 -22.40 30.78
C ASP A 27 14.60 -23.48 31.50
N HIS A 28 13.56 -23.07 32.24
CA HIS A 28 12.58 -23.99 32.81
C HIS A 28 11.17 -23.43 32.71
N ASP A 29 10.54 -23.79 31.60
CA ASP A 29 9.10 -23.83 31.37
C ASP A 29 8.51 -24.93 32.27
N ASN A 30 8.14 -24.57 33.50
CA ASN A 30 7.30 -25.41 34.36
C ASN A 30 5.94 -24.72 34.49
N GLY A 31 4.96 -25.28 33.77
CA GLY A 31 3.74 -24.62 33.33
C GLY A 31 2.85 -24.06 34.45
N ALA A 32 2.58 -22.76 34.35
CA ALA A 32 1.33 -22.20 34.84
C ALA A 32 0.17 -22.89 34.10
N ALA A 33 -0.88 -23.33 34.80
CA ALA A 33 -2.04 -23.94 34.16
C ALA A 33 -2.67 -22.93 33.20
N GLY A 34 -2.62 -23.24 31.91
CA GLY A 34 -3.37 -22.52 30.89
C GLY A 34 -4.86 -22.75 31.04
N SER A 35 -5.66 -22.02 30.25
CA SER A 35 -7.07 -22.31 30.13
C SER A 35 -7.30 -23.74 29.65
N ASN A 36 -8.34 -24.41 30.17
CA ASN A 36 -8.62 -25.80 29.84
C ASN A 36 -9.05 -26.01 28.37
N ASP A 37 -9.44 -24.95 27.66
CA ASP A 37 -10.01 -24.99 26.31
C ASP A 37 -9.05 -24.53 25.19
N VAL A 38 -8.27 -23.47 25.43
CA VAL A 38 -7.40 -22.81 24.43
C VAL A 38 -5.92 -22.91 24.80
N GLY A 39 -5.58 -23.22 26.06
CA GLY A 39 -4.19 -23.31 26.52
C GLY A 39 -3.50 -21.94 26.66
N VAL A 40 -4.28 -20.89 26.94
CA VAL A 40 -3.75 -19.54 27.22
C VAL A 40 -3.48 -19.39 28.71
N SER A 41 -2.27 -18.94 29.09
CA SER A 41 -1.94 -18.64 30.49
C SER A 41 -1.90 -17.13 30.75
N ILE A 42 -2.03 -16.74 32.03
CA ILE A 42 -1.92 -15.33 32.46
C ILE A 42 -0.63 -14.67 31.98
N GLY A 43 0.51 -15.41 32.01
CA GLY A 43 1.81 -14.85 31.64
C GLY A 43 1.97 -14.59 30.15
N GLU A 44 1.10 -15.16 29.31
CA GLU A 44 1.14 -14.95 27.87
C GLU A 44 0.45 -13.66 27.43
N LEU A 45 -0.46 -13.15 28.26
CA LEU A 45 -1.29 -11.97 28.00
C LEU A 45 -0.62 -10.69 28.50
N GLY A 46 -0.58 -9.70 27.62
CA GLY A 46 -0.17 -8.33 27.88
C GLY A 46 -1.30 -7.34 27.70
N MET A 47 -0.97 -6.05 27.82
CA MET A 47 -1.90 -4.97 27.46
C MET A 47 -1.17 -3.87 26.72
N SER A 48 -1.87 -3.22 25.79
CA SER A 48 -1.38 -2.01 25.13
C SER A 48 -1.69 -0.78 25.97
N MET A 49 -0.81 0.20 25.90
CA MET A 49 -0.91 1.42 26.69
C MET A 49 -0.60 2.64 25.83
N GLY A 50 -1.68 3.36 25.50
CA GLY A 50 -1.61 4.67 24.87
C GLY A 50 -0.82 5.65 25.73
N LEU A 51 0.29 6.16 25.18
CA LEU A 51 1.10 7.21 25.79
C LEU A 51 0.44 8.58 25.52
N GLY A 52 -0.67 8.84 26.23
CA GLY A 52 -1.49 10.06 26.15
C GLY A 52 -0.92 11.27 26.94
N PRO A 53 -1.75 12.17 27.51
CA PRO A 53 -1.32 13.42 28.19
C PRO A 53 -0.29 13.26 29.31
N ILE A 54 -0.21 12.07 29.89
CA ILE A 54 0.64 11.76 31.02
C ILE A 54 1.24 10.37 30.80
N PRO A 55 2.53 10.29 30.39
CA PRO A 55 3.37 9.23 30.90
C PRO A 55 4.78 9.79 31.14
N ASN A 56 4.96 10.39 32.32
CA ASN A 56 6.26 10.30 32.96
C ASN A 56 6.50 8.83 33.37
N VAL A 57 7.76 8.45 33.57
CA VAL A 57 8.15 7.09 33.96
C VAL A 57 7.34 6.59 35.18
N ASN A 58 6.92 7.48 36.08
CA ASN A 58 6.13 7.13 37.26
C ASN A 58 4.70 6.68 36.92
N ALA A 59 4.04 7.30 35.95
CA ALA A 59 2.71 6.89 35.51
C ALA A 59 2.73 5.50 34.85
N ILE A 60 3.78 5.22 34.07
CA ILE A 60 4.04 3.89 33.52
C ILE A 60 4.23 2.89 34.66
N SER A 61 5.05 3.23 35.66
CA SER A 61 5.22 2.39 36.87
C SER A 61 3.91 2.08 37.59
N ALA A 62 3.01 3.07 37.72
CA ALA A 62 1.71 2.87 38.36
C ALA A 62 0.83 1.88 37.58
N LYS A 63 0.85 1.97 36.24
CA LYS A 63 0.09 1.06 35.35
C LYS A 63 0.66 -0.36 35.28
N LEU A 64 1.89 -0.59 35.74
CA LEU A 64 2.50 -1.92 35.82
C LEU A 64 2.14 -2.69 37.10
N ARG A 65 1.74 -1.98 38.17
CA ARG A 65 1.38 -2.58 39.47
C ARG A 65 0.23 -3.61 39.44
N PRO A 66 -0.80 -3.50 38.57
CA PRO A 66 -1.86 -4.49 38.50
C PRO A 66 -1.41 -5.90 38.10
N GLY A 67 -0.21 -6.02 37.51
CA GLY A 67 0.51 -7.29 37.44
C GLY A 67 0.73 -7.88 36.04
N THR A 68 0.52 -7.11 34.98
CA THR A 68 0.78 -7.55 33.59
C THR A 68 2.26 -7.87 33.36
N LYS A 69 2.57 -9.02 32.75
CA LYS A 69 3.96 -9.44 32.41
C LYS A 69 4.47 -8.91 31.07
N LYS A 70 3.57 -8.40 30.24
CA LYS A 70 3.86 -7.87 28.91
C LYS A 70 3.16 -6.53 28.72
N LEU A 71 3.87 -5.53 28.22
CA LEU A 71 3.28 -4.20 28.01
C LEU A 71 3.71 -3.65 26.65
N GLU A 72 2.73 -3.23 25.86
CA GLU A 72 3.02 -2.51 24.63
C GLU A 72 2.93 -0.99 24.81
N PHE A 73 3.98 -0.28 24.39
CA PHE A 73 3.95 1.17 24.30
C PHE A 73 3.31 1.62 22.99
N VAL A 74 2.18 2.32 23.07
CA VAL A 74 1.49 2.87 21.90
C VAL A 74 1.71 4.37 21.78
N PHE A 75 2.34 4.79 20.67
CA PHE A 75 2.58 6.20 20.39
C PHE A 75 1.42 6.81 19.61
N LEU A 76 0.69 7.74 20.21
CA LEU A 76 -0.43 8.43 19.53
C LEU A 76 0.01 9.68 18.77
N GLY A 77 1.21 10.19 19.05
CA GLY A 77 1.76 11.38 18.41
C GLY A 77 2.58 11.09 17.16
N ARG A 78 2.79 12.12 16.34
CA ARG A 78 3.70 12.12 15.18
C ARG A 78 4.56 13.38 15.16
N GLN A 79 5.62 13.38 14.36
CA GLN A 79 6.55 14.51 14.20
C GLN A 79 7.08 15.01 15.55
N LYS A 80 6.84 16.28 15.91
CA LYS A 80 7.26 16.89 17.19
C LYS A 80 6.55 16.27 18.40
N GLY A 81 5.37 15.68 18.21
CA GLY A 81 4.49 15.25 19.30
C GLY A 81 3.88 16.43 20.06
N SER A 82 3.05 16.10 21.04
CA SER A 82 2.43 17.03 22.00
C SER A 82 2.28 16.37 23.36
N GLY A 83 1.79 17.10 24.37
CA GLY A 83 1.46 16.49 25.66
C GLY A 83 0.50 15.31 25.51
N GLN A 84 -0.56 15.49 24.70
CA GLN A 84 -1.63 14.51 24.47
C GLN A 84 -1.25 13.38 23.50
N GLY A 85 -0.31 13.64 22.59
CA GLY A 85 0.13 12.68 21.57
C GLY A 85 1.65 12.57 21.61
N GLN A 86 2.16 11.64 22.41
CA GLN A 86 3.59 11.49 22.58
C GLN A 86 4.23 10.73 21.43
N THR A 87 5.52 10.99 21.22
CA THR A 87 6.35 10.32 20.21
C THR A 87 7.53 9.62 20.87
N PRO A 88 8.14 8.62 20.21
CA PRO A 88 9.33 7.97 20.74
C PRO A 88 10.46 8.98 21.08
N GLY A 89 10.58 10.04 20.27
CA GLY A 89 11.61 11.07 20.44
C GLY A 89 11.44 11.96 21.68
N MET A 90 10.28 11.96 22.33
CA MET A 90 10.07 12.72 23.57
C MET A 90 10.71 12.05 24.80
N TYR A 91 11.07 10.77 24.69
CA TYR A 91 11.74 10.01 25.75
C TYR A 91 13.25 10.11 25.58
N GLY A 92 13.88 10.94 26.41
CA GLY A 92 15.33 11.07 26.46
C GLY A 92 16.03 9.83 27.03
N LEU A 93 17.37 9.83 26.95
CA LEU A 93 18.22 8.71 27.36
C LEU A 93 17.92 8.21 28.79
N LYS A 94 17.80 9.14 29.75
CA LYS A 94 17.53 8.78 31.16
C LYS A 94 16.15 8.16 31.36
N GLN A 95 15.12 8.67 30.66
CA GLN A 95 13.79 8.09 30.72
C GLN A 95 13.77 6.68 30.13
N ARG A 96 14.39 6.47 28.96
CA ARG A 96 14.50 5.14 28.33
C ARG A 96 15.26 4.14 29.22
N GLN A 97 16.36 4.58 29.83
CA GLN A 97 17.10 3.78 30.81
C GLN A 97 16.21 3.39 32.00
N ALA A 98 15.46 4.34 32.57
CA ALA A 98 14.57 4.06 33.69
C ALA A 98 13.43 3.10 33.33
N LEU A 99 12.86 3.21 32.11
CA LEU A 99 11.87 2.25 31.61
C LEU A 99 12.46 0.84 31.49
N ARG A 100 13.65 0.73 30.93
CA ARG A 100 14.38 -0.54 30.83
C ARG A 100 14.66 -1.17 32.20
N GLU A 101 15.17 -0.38 33.14
CA GLU A 101 15.44 -0.83 34.52
C GLU A 101 14.16 -1.26 35.22
N MET A 102 13.05 -0.54 35.00
CA MET A 102 11.73 -0.89 35.50
C MET A 102 11.22 -2.21 34.92
N GLY A 103 11.37 -2.42 33.61
CA GLY A 103 11.03 -3.70 32.97
C GLY A 103 11.81 -4.86 33.57
N THR A 104 13.13 -4.71 33.72
CA THR A 104 13.98 -5.72 34.36
C THR A 104 13.58 -5.98 35.81
N ALA A 105 13.36 -4.93 36.61
CA ALA A 105 13.02 -5.05 38.02
C ALA A 105 11.65 -5.73 38.25
N ASN A 106 10.70 -5.53 37.35
CA ASN A 106 9.34 -6.10 37.45
C ASN A 106 9.16 -7.35 36.57
N ARG A 107 10.21 -7.83 35.89
CA ARG A 107 10.16 -8.94 34.94
C ARG A 107 9.09 -8.76 33.86
N ILE A 108 9.07 -7.58 33.25
CA ILE A 108 8.12 -7.19 32.20
C ILE A 108 8.84 -7.14 30.86
N ASP A 109 8.22 -7.76 29.86
CA ASP A 109 8.64 -7.62 28.47
C ASP A 109 7.87 -6.50 27.79
N PHE A 110 8.61 -5.63 27.12
CA PHE A 110 8.03 -4.52 26.37
C PHE A 110 7.95 -4.85 24.89
N THR A 111 6.87 -4.40 24.26
CA THR A 111 6.76 -4.28 22.80
C THR A 111 6.51 -2.81 22.46
N THR A 112 6.48 -2.48 21.17
CA THR A 112 6.31 -1.08 20.76
C THR A 112 5.40 -1.02 19.57
N HIS A 113 4.31 -0.29 19.71
CA HIS A 113 3.51 0.13 18.58
C HIS A 113 4.05 1.45 18.05
N SER A 114 4.32 1.52 16.74
CA SER A 114 4.69 2.79 16.11
C SER A 114 3.52 3.77 16.13
N THR A 115 3.68 4.97 15.54
CA THR A 115 2.59 5.94 15.58
C THR A 115 1.36 5.44 14.84
N VAL A 116 0.19 5.42 15.50
CA VAL A 116 -1.10 5.09 14.86
C VAL A 116 -1.48 6.10 13.77
N GLY A 117 -0.80 7.26 13.74
CA GLY A 117 -0.99 8.30 12.74
C GLY A 117 -0.26 8.04 11.42
N VAL A 118 0.47 6.94 11.29
CA VAL A 118 1.01 6.43 10.01
C VAL A 118 0.08 5.33 9.53
N MET A 119 -0.51 5.53 8.36
CA MET A 119 -1.49 4.64 7.75
C MET A 119 -0.91 4.14 6.43
N GLY A 120 -0.29 2.96 6.46
CA GLY A 120 0.49 2.43 5.34
C GLY A 120 1.79 3.21 5.06
N LEU A 121 2.61 2.66 4.18
CA LEU A 121 3.94 3.18 3.82
C LEU A 121 4.14 3.43 2.32
N ALA A 122 3.12 3.20 1.49
CA ALA A 122 3.13 3.55 0.08
C ALA A 122 3.24 5.07 -0.19
N GLY A 123 2.90 5.91 0.81
CA GLY A 123 3.00 7.36 0.71
C GLY A 123 1.83 8.04 0.00
N MET A 124 0.66 7.38 -0.01
CA MET A 124 -0.57 7.92 -0.61
C MET A 124 -1.09 9.14 0.19
N ASP A 125 -1.52 10.19 -0.51
CA ASP A 125 -2.24 11.32 0.07
C ASP A 125 -3.77 11.14 -0.04
N GLN A 126 -4.53 12.09 0.51
CA GLN A 126 -6.00 12.04 0.47
C GLN A 126 -6.58 12.11 -0.95
N GLN A 127 -5.84 12.68 -1.90
CA GLN A 127 -6.21 12.78 -3.30
C GLN A 127 -5.80 11.54 -4.11
N GLY A 128 -5.16 10.54 -3.48
CA GLY A 128 -4.69 9.32 -4.13
C GLY A 128 -3.38 9.48 -4.92
N ASN A 129 -2.66 10.60 -4.77
CA ASN A 129 -1.30 10.71 -5.29
C ASN A 129 -0.31 10.08 -4.31
N PHE A 130 0.82 9.66 -4.82
CA PHE A 130 1.90 9.12 -4.01
C PHE A 130 3.05 10.12 -3.93
N SER A 131 3.51 10.37 -2.72
CA SER A 131 4.60 11.32 -2.46
C SER A 131 5.75 10.62 -1.74
N LYS A 132 6.93 10.66 -2.36
CA LYS A 132 8.17 10.19 -1.74
C LYS A 132 8.45 10.89 -0.41
N ALA A 133 8.13 12.19 -0.32
CA ALA A 133 8.30 12.94 0.93
C ALA A 133 7.37 12.42 2.04
N SER A 134 6.12 12.06 1.70
CA SER A 134 5.17 11.46 2.65
C SER A 134 5.63 10.07 3.12
N LYS A 135 6.09 9.24 2.17
CA LYS A 135 6.70 7.94 2.45
C LYS A 135 7.91 8.08 3.38
N ASP A 136 8.85 8.97 3.06
CA ASP A 136 10.05 9.21 3.87
C ASP A 136 9.72 9.72 5.26
N GLN A 137 8.72 10.60 5.39
CA GLN A 137 8.23 11.03 6.69
C GLN A 137 7.71 9.84 7.51
N SER A 138 6.89 8.98 6.92
CA SER A 138 6.35 7.79 7.57
C SER A 138 7.44 6.78 7.96
N LEU A 139 8.45 6.61 7.10
CA LEU A 139 9.65 5.81 7.39
C LEU A 139 10.39 6.35 8.62
N HIS A 140 10.60 7.67 8.71
CA HIS A 140 11.26 8.27 9.87
C HIS A 140 10.44 8.06 11.15
N GLU A 141 9.12 8.16 11.10
CA GLU A 141 8.26 7.89 12.25
C GLU A 141 8.45 6.47 12.80
N VAL A 142 8.45 5.46 11.92
CA VAL A 142 8.65 4.06 12.33
C VAL A 142 10.09 3.81 12.78
N GLN A 143 11.10 4.41 12.12
CA GLN A 143 12.49 4.30 12.55
C GLN A 143 12.70 4.78 13.98
N ARG A 144 12.07 5.89 14.38
CA ARG A 144 12.12 6.38 15.77
C ARG A 144 11.53 5.38 16.75
N ALA A 145 10.48 4.65 16.36
CA ALA A 145 9.90 3.58 17.17
C ALA A 145 10.84 2.36 17.26
N ILE A 146 11.51 1.97 16.16
CA ILE A 146 12.53 0.91 16.17
C ILE A 146 13.69 1.26 17.11
N GLU A 147 14.18 2.50 17.07
CA GLU A 147 15.23 2.98 17.98
C GLU A 147 14.78 2.92 19.45
N PHE A 148 13.54 3.34 19.73
CA PHE A 148 12.96 3.22 21.07
C PHE A 148 12.83 1.78 21.55
N ALA A 149 12.31 0.89 20.71
CA ALA A 149 12.21 -0.52 21.01
C ALA A 149 13.60 -1.15 21.27
N ALA A 150 14.62 -0.74 20.49
CA ALA A 150 15.99 -1.18 20.71
C ALA A 150 16.53 -0.78 22.08
N ASP A 151 16.28 0.46 22.51
CA ASP A 151 16.78 0.98 23.79
C ASP A 151 16.03 0.44 25.01
N VAL A 152 14.70 0.31 24.90
CA VAL A 152 13.80 0.02 26.02
C VAL A 152 13.44 -1.46 26.10
N ALA A 153 12.94 -2.04 25.00
CA ALA A 153 12.52 -3.43 24.94
C ALA A 153 13.68 -4.42 24.71
N LYS A 154 14.77 -3.94 24.09
CA LYS A 154 15.93 -4.74 23.66
C LYS A 154 15.59 -5.91 22.71
N GLY A 155 14.51 -5.76 21.94
CA GLY A 155 14.00 -6.78 21.04
C GLY A 155 12.48 -6.76 20.95
N GLY A 156 11.93 -7.50 19.98
CA GLY A 156 10.49 -7.72 19.86
C GLY A 156 9.83 -6.99 18.70
N PRO A 157 8.51 -7.14 18.57
CA PRO A 157 7.76 -6.52 17.50
C PRO A 157 7.72 -5.00 17.66
N VAL A 158 7.82 -4.33 16.51
CA VAL A 158 7.54 -2.92 16.31
C VAL A 158 6.34 -2.87 15.37
N VAL A 159 5.16 -2.63 15.92
CA VAL A 159 3.90 -2.72 15.19
C VAL A 159 3.71 -1.51 14.28
N VAL A 160 3.26 -1.75 13.05
CA VAL A 160 3.01 -0.73 12.04
C VAL A 160 1.69 -1.04 11.34
N HIS A 161 0.76 -0.09 11.41
CA HIS A 161 -0.47 -0.11 10.65
C HIS A 161 -0.21 -0.25 9.14
N THR A 162 -0.89 -1.20 8.51
CA THR A 162 -1.02 -1.24 7.05
C THR A 162 -2.12 -0.25 6.60
N GLY A 163 -2.55 -0.35 5.34
CA GLY A 163 -3.50 0.58 4.72
C GLY A 163 -2.85 1.36 3.59
N GLU A 164 -2.25 0.63 2.65
CA GLU A 164 -1.34 1.19 1.65
C GLU A 164 -2.04 2.10 0.64
N PHE A 165 -3.23 1.70 0.21
CA PHE A 165 -4.05 2.43 -0.74
C PHE A 165 -5.49 1.92 -0.68
N ASN A 166 -6.44 2.77 -1.08
CA ASN A 166 -7.84 2.36 -1.18
C ASN A 166 -8.05 1.54 -2.45
N ARG A 167 -8.86 0.48 -2.36
CA ARG A 167 -9.21 -0.37 -3.50
C ARG A 167 -10.63 -0.91 -3.37
N SER A 168 -11.18 -1.41 -4.48
CA SER A 168 -12.46 -2.13 -4.45
C SER A 168 -12.29 -3.49 -3.76
N ILE A 169 -13.22 -3.83 -2.86
CA ILE A 169 -13.38 -5.13 -2.22
C ILE A 169 -13.97 -6.13 -3.21
N ALA A 170 -15.05 -5.76 -3.91
CA ALA A 170 -15.69 -6.62 -4.90
C ALA A 170 -14.74 -7.04 -6.04
N ASP A 171 -13.91 -6.11 -6.52
CA ASP A 171 -13.02 -6.35 -7.66
C ASP A 171 -11.65 -6.98 -7.27
N SER A 172 -11.39 -7.18 -5.98
CA SER A 172 -10.12 -7.74 -5.51
C SER A 172 -9.91 -9.20 -5.94
N LYS A 173 -8.67 -9.57 -6.28
CA LYS A 173 -8.31 -10.92 -6.74
C LYS A 173 -8.75 -12.04 -5.76
N TRP A 174 -8.56 -11.83 -4.46
CA TRP A 174 -8.95 -12.79 -3.42
C TRP A 174 -10.47 -13.01 -3.33
N ASN A 175 -11.27 -12.10 -3.89
CA ASN A 175 -12.73 -12.19 -3.94
C ASN A 175 -13.24 -12.80 -5.26
N LYS A 176 -12.36 -13.16 -6.20
CA LYS A 176 -12.73 -13.76 -7.49
C LYS A 176 -12.35 -15.23 -7.64
N ASP A 177 -11.18 -15.61 -7.12
CA ASP A 177 -10.57 -16.91 -7.42
C ASP A 177 -10.37 -17.79 -6.17
N THR A 178 -11.21 -17.63 -5.14
CA THR A 178 -11.10 -18.41 -3.89
C THR A 178 -12.40 -19.16 -3.58
N LYS A 179 -12.36 -20.08 -2.61
CA LYS A 179 -13.57 -20.75 -2.12
C LYS A 179 -14.61 -19.78 -1.53
N TRP A 180 -14.20 -18.55 -1.24
CA TRP A 180 -15.01 -17.46 -0.71
C TRP A 180 -15.28 -16.37 -1.76
N ALA A 181 -15.15 -16.69 -3.05
CA ALA A 181 -15.38 -15.73 -4.12
C ALA A 181 -16.80 -15.14 -4.06
N GLY A 182 -16.89 -13.83 -4.29
CA GLY A 182 -18.14 -13.06 -4.33
C GLY A 182 -18.82 -12.86 -2.97
N GLN A 183 -18.18 -13.22 -1.84
CA GLN A 183 -18.77 -13.09 -0.51
C GLN A 183 -18.62 -11.68 0.08
N PHE A 184 -17.83 -10.80 -0.53
CA PHE A 184 -17.60 -9.45 -0.01
C PHE A 184 -17.97 -8.34 -0.99
N GLU A 185 -18.65 -7.31 -0.50
CA GLU A 185 -18.94 -6.06 -1.24
C GLU A 185 -19.24 -4.91 -0.27
N MET A 186 -18.76 -3.71 -0.60
CA MET A 186 -18.97 -2.49 0.21
C MET A 186 -20.36 -1.91 0.10
N HIS A 187 -20.92 -1.94 -1.11
CA HIS A 187 -22.26 -1.46 -1.43
C HIS A 187 -22.73 -2.13 -2.71
N PRO A 188 -24.05 -2.24 -2.97
CA PRO A 188 -24.54 -2.78 -4.24
C PRO A 188 -23.90 -2.06 -5.45
N GLU A 189 -23.57 -2.81 -6.49
CA GLU A 189 -22.93 -2.32 -7.73
C GLU A 189 -21.47 -1.85 -7.56
N GLU A 190 -20.76 -2.30 -6.51
CA GLU A 190 -19.37 -1.88 -6.28
C GLU A 190 -18.46 -2.25 -7.45
N GLU A 191 -18.57 -3.47 -7.98
CA GLU A 191 -17.73 -3.94 -9.08
C GLU A 191 -17.95 -3.12 -10.37
N GLU A 192 -19.20 -2.74 -10.65
CA GLU A 192 -19.54 -1.94 -11.83
C GLU A 192 -19.05 -0.49 -11.73
N ARG A 193 -19.03 0.05 -10.51
CA ARG A 193 -18.62 1.43 -10.23
C ARG A 193 -17.15 1.56 -9.82
N ALA A 194 -16.42 0.45 -9.74
CA ALA A 194 -15.02 0.44 -9.38
C ALA A 194 -14.24 1.43 -10.26
N THR A 195 -13.46 2.29 -9.61
CA THR A 195 -12.56 3.21 -10.28
C THR A 195 -11.20 2.55 -10.44
N TYR A 196 -10.53 2.87 -11.53
CA TYR A 196 -9.12 2.57 -11.71
C TYR A 196 -8.31 3.85 -11.70
N ARG A 197 -7.06 3.72 -11.26
CA ARG A 197 -6.12 4.83 -11.13
C ARG A 197 -4.80 4.46 -11.77
N VAL A 198 -4.26 5.38 -12.56
CA VAL A 198 -2.95 5.24 -13.18
C VAL A 198 -2.09 6.43 -12.80
N VAL A 199 -0.84 6.17 -12.43
CA VAL A 199 0.11 7.17 -11.95
C VAL A 199 1.32 7.28 -12.87
N ASP A 200 1.97 8.43 -12.84
CA ASP A 200 3.29 8.64 -13.42
C ASP A 200 4.36 8.19 -12.41
N THR A 201 5.11 7.13 -12.74
CA THR A 201 6.11 6.53 -11.86
C THR A 201 7.28 7.46 -11.50
N ARG A 202 7.51 8.55 -12.25
CA ARG A 202 8.53 9.54 -11.94
C ARG A 202 8.13 10.43 -10.77
N THR A 203 6.84 10.78 -10.71
CA THR A 203 6.31 11.80 -9.79
C THR A 203 5.35 11.24 -8.73
N GLY A 204 4.80 10.05 -8.93
CA GLY A 204 3.73 9.46 -8.11
C GLY A 204 2.38 10.14 -8.31
N ARG A 205 2.25 11.09 -9.24
CA ARG A 205 1.01 11.83 -9.49
C ARG A 205 0.02 11.01 -10.29
N LEU A 206 -1.26 11.13 -9.95
CA LEU A 206 -2.37 10.57 -10.68
C LEU A 206 -2.44 11.21 -12.08
N ILE A 207 -2.42 10.38 -13.13
CA ILE A 207 -2.62 10.78 -14.52
C ILE A 207 -4.11 10.77 -14.84
N GLN A 208 -4.79 9.70 -14.43
CA GLN A 208 -6.18 9.45 -14.75
C GLN A 208 -6.85 8.63 -13.65
N GLU A 209 -8.09 9.02 -13.36
CA GLU A 209 -9.07 8.20 -12.65
C GLU A 209 -10.33 8.10 -13.52
N ALA A 210 -10.88 6.89 -13.65
CA ALA A 210 -12.12 6.65 -14.38
C ALA A 210 -12.83 5.40 -13.86
N MET A 211 -14.15 5.34 -14.07
CA MET A 211 -15.00 4.21 -13.71
C MET A 211 -15.00 3.16 -14.83
N LYS A 212 -15.03 1.88 -14.46
CA LYS A 212 -15.05 0.76 -15.42
C LYS A 212 -16.28 0.73 -16.32
N ASN A 213 -17.42 1.26 -15.87
CA ASN A 213 -18.65 1.31 -16.65
C ASN A 213 -18.70 2.42 -17.73
N LYS A 214 -17.66 3.26 -17.84
CA LYS A 214 -17.63 4.33 -18.83
C LYS A 214 -17.06 3.81 -20.15
N ASN A 215 -17.88 3.84 -21.20
CA ASN A 215 -17.44 3.52 -22.55
C ASN A 215 -16.44 4.56 -23.09
N VAL A 216 -15.52 4.10 -23.92
CA VAL A 216 -14.42 4.89 -24.45
C VAL A 216 -14.45 4.85 -25.97
N SER A 217 -14.54 6.02 -26.60
CA SER A 217 -14.50 6.10 -28.06
C SER A 217 -13.07 5.92 -28.57
N ARG A 218 -12.87 5.00 -29.50
CA ARG A 218 -11.57 4.72 -30.14
C ARG A 218 -11.70 4.65 -31.66
N PRO A 219 -10.65 5.02 -32.41
CA PRO A 219 -10.59 4.67 -33.82
C PRO A 219 -10.48 3.15 -33.98
N ILE A 220 -11.17 2.60 -34.98
CA ILE A 220 -10.92 1.23 -35.42
C ILE A 220 -9.59 1.24 -36.17
N TRP A 221 -8.65 0.36 -35.84
CA TRP A 221 -7.34 0.31 -36.49
C TRP A 221 -7.39 -0.49 -37.80
N ASN A 222 -6.54 -0.11 -38.76
CA ASN A 222 -6.40 -0.82 -40.02
C ASN A 222 -5.56 -2.11 -39.83
N PHE A 223 -6.23 -3.27 -39.92
CA PHE A 223 -5.62 -4.58 -39.78
C PHE A 223 -5.67 -5.37 -41.08
N ALA A 224 -4.73 -6.30 -41.29
CA ALA A 224 -4.79 -7.24 -42.39
C ALA A 224 -6.04 -8.13 -42.28
N LYS A 225 -6.79 -8.28 -43.37
CA LYS A 225 -8.00 -9.11 -43.45
C LYS A 225 -7.65 -10.53 -43.90
N GLU A 226 -8.52 -11.48 -43.61
CA GLU A 226 -8.33 -12.86 -44.07
C GLU A 226 -8.22 -12.91 -45.60
N GLY A 227 -7.15 -13.55 -46.08
CA GLY A 227 -6.83 -13.67 -47.50
C GLY A 227 -6.09 -12.48 -48.11
N GLU A 228 -5.87 -11.39 -47.38
CA GLU A 228 -5.15 -10.20 -47.85
C GLU A 228 -3.64 -10.45 -47.91
N GLU A 229 -2.99 -9.98 -48.98
CA GLU A 229 -1.55 -10.03 -49.11
C GLU A 229 -0.92 -8.75 -48.54
N TYR A 230 0.15 -8.90 -47.76
CA TYR A 230 0.86 -7.79 -47.13
C TYR A 230 2.37 -7.98 -47.14
N GLU A 231 3.12 -6.88 -47.20
CA GLU A 231 4.57 -6.86 -46.98
C GLU A 231 4.86 -6.88 -45.47
N ASP A 232 5.50 -7.94 -44.96
CA ASP A 232 5.86 -8.06 -43.53
C ASP A 232 7.17 -7.30 -43.22
N PHE A 233 7.57 -7.25 -41.95
CA PHE A 233 8.78 -6.54 -41.51
C PHE A 233 10.10 -7.02 -42.15
N ASP A 234 10.10 -8.23 -42.70
CA ASP A 234 11.22 -8.83 -43.43
C ASP A 234 11.26 -8.44 -44.92
N GLY A 235 10.27 -7.67 -45.40
CA GLY A 235 10.13 -7.26 -46.80
C GLY A 235 9.51 -8.34 -47.69
N ASN A 236 9.11 -9.50 -47.14
CA ASN A 236 8.47 -10.55 -47.90
C ASN A 236 6.95 -10.38 -47.91
N MET A 237 6.32 -10.69 -49.05
CA MET A 237 4.87 -10.77 -49.15
C MET A 237 4.34 -12.01 -48.42
N LYS A 238 3.33 -11.83 -47.58
CA LYS A 238 2.65 -12.89 -46.84
C LYS A 238 1.15 -12.74 -47.02
N LYS A 239 0.43 -13.86 -46.90
CA LYS A 239 -1.03 -13.89 -46.93
C LYS A 239 -1.58 -14.03 -45.52
N ALA A 240 -2.41 -13.09 -45.10
CA ALA A 240 -2.99 -13.09 -43.77
C ALA A 240 -4.05 -14.18 -43.63
N ALA A 241 -3.95 -15.00 -42.58
CA ALA A 241 -5.02 -15.92 -42.16
C ALA A 241 -6.12 -15.21 -41.33
N GLY A 242 -5.96 -13.90 -41.09
CA GLY A 242 -6.82 -13.04 -40.28
C GLY A 242 -6.02 -11.87 -39.71
N HIS A 243 -6.56 -11.18 -38.71
CA HIS A 243 -5.91 -10.00 -38.10
C HIS A 243 -4.67 -10.31 -37.24
N ARG A 244 -4.33 -11.59 -37.07
CA ARG A 244 -3.19 -12.04 -36.24
C ARG A 244 -2.26 -12.94 -37.04
N ASP A 245 -0.96 -12.83 -36.75
CA ASP A 245 0.06 -13.73 -37.29
C ASP A 245 0.06 -15.09 -36.56
N GLU A 246 0.87 -16.03 -37.05
CA GLU A 246 1.03 -17.38 -36.47
C GLU A 246 1.47 -17.38 -34.99
N LYS A 247 2.01 -16.25 -34.51
CA LYS A 247 2.46 -16.05 -33.11
C LYS A 247 1.41 -15.31 -32.28
N GLY A 248 0.22 -15.08 -32.83
CA GLY A 248 -0.90 -14.40 -32.21
C GLY A 248 -0.80 -12.87 -32.15
N ASN A 249 0.22 -12.25 -32.77
CA ASN A 249 0.36 -10.79 -32.77
C ASN A 249 -0.52 -10.15 -33.82
N LEU A 250 -1.09 -8.99 -33.49
CA LEU A 250 -1.88 -8.21 -34.44
C LEU A 250 -1.02 -7.77 -35.64
N ILE A 251 -1.63 -7.77 -36.83
CA ILE A 251 -1.02 -7.33 -38.08
C ILE A 251 -1.60 -5.96 -38.44
N TYR A 252 -0.97 -4.90 -37.93
CA TYR A 252 -1.32 -3.52 -38.29
C TYR A 252 -0.80 -3.19 -39.68
N MET A 253 -1.64 -2.56 -40.50
CA MET A 253 -1.38 -2.29 -41.91
C MET A 253 -1.43 -0.78 -42.17
N ASP A 254 -0.47 -0.27 -42.94
CA ASP A 254 -0.65 1.05 -43.55
C ASP A 254 -1.63 1.00 -44.72
N TYR A 255 -1.93 2.15 -45.31
CA TYR A 255 -2.82 2.24 -46.48
C TYR A 255 -2.19 1.73 -47.79
N PHE A 256 -0.96 1.19 -47.74
CA PHE A 256 -0.19 0.74 -48.90
C PHE A 256 0.10 -0.76 -48.87
N GLY A 257 -0.51 -1.52 -47.96
CA GLY A 257 -0.32 -2.96 -47.89
C GLY A 257 0.96 -3.38 -47.15
N LYS A 258 1.55 -2.50 -46.33
CA LYS A 258 2.72 -2.83 -45.52
C LYS A 258 2.39 -2.97 -44.04
N ARG A 259 2.96 -4.00 -43.40
CA ARG A 259 2.88 -4.18 -41.96
C ARG A 259 3.69 -3.11 -41.24
N ILE A 260 3.07 -2.47 -40.26
CA ILE A 260 3.65 -1.40 -39.43
C ILE A 260 3.67 -1.77 -37.95
N GLU A 261 4.55 -1.10 -37.19
CA GLU A 261 4.61 -1.25 -35.74
C GLU A 261 3.35 -0.69 -35.08
N ALA A 262 2.93 -1.26 -33.94
CA ALA A 262 1.70 -0.86 -33.24
C ALA A 262 1.66 0.64 -32.87
N ARG A 263 2.81 1.30 -32.66
CA ARG A 263 2.89 2.75 -32.37
C ARG A 263 2.66 3.66 -33.58
N LEU A 264 2.76 3.08 -34.79
CA LEU A 264 2.57 3.76 -36.08
C LEU A 264 1.22 3.42 -36.72
N ARG A 265 0.40 2.61 -36.05
CA ARG A 265 -0.90 2.15 -36.56
C ARG A 265 -1.77 3.30 -37.05
N VAL A 266 -2.49 3.05 -38.14
CA VAL A 266 -3.38 4.02 -38.77
C VAL A 266 -4.84 3.59 -38.60
N PRO A 267 -5.78 4.55 -38.47
CA PRO A 267 -7.20 4.23 -38.37
C PRO A 267 -7.72 3.64 -39.68
N LEU A 268 -8.81 2.87 -39.60
CA LEU A 268 -9.55 2.39 -40.76
C LEU A 268 -10.31 3.57 -41.38
N TYR A 269 -10.10 3.79 -42.67
CA TYR A 269 -10.83 4.79 -43.46
C TYR A 269 -11.96 4.10 -44.22
N ASN A 270 -13.19 4.60 -44.07
CA ASN A 270 -14.33 4.17 -44.85
C ASN A 270 -14.48 5.09 -46.06
N GLU A 271 -14.17 4.57 -47.25
CA GLU A 271 -14.24 5.33 -48.50
C GLU A 271 -15.67 5.71 -48.88
N ASP A 272 -16.65 4.86 -48.57
CA ASP A 272 -18.07 5.10 -48.90
C ASP A 272 -18.66 6.25 -48.07
N GLU A 273 -18.27 6.35 -46.80
CA GLU A 273 -18.75 7.38 -45.88
C GLU A 273 -17.83 8.60 -45.77
N GLY A 274 -16.63 8.52 -46.37
CA GLY A 274 -15.64 9.59 -46.38
C GLY A 274 -15.09 9.96 -44.99
N LYS A 275 -15.17 9.05 -44.01
CA LYS A 275 -14.77 9.30 -42.61
C LYS A 275 -13.94 8.15 -42.04
N PHE A 276 -13.21 8.42 -40.96
CA PHE A 276 -12.53 7.39 -40.18
C PHE A 276 -13.52 6.67 -39.26
N GLU A 277 -13.40 5.35 -39.19
CA GLU A 277 -14.27 4.53 -38.36
C GLU A 277 -13.90 4.63 -36.88
N THR A 278 -14.92 4.64 -36.02
CA THR A 278 -14.75 4.68 -34.57
C THR A 278 -15.68 3.69 -33.89
N GLU A 279 -15.24 3.14 -32.78
CA GLU A 279 -16.01 2.21 -31.95
C GLU A 279 -16.05 2.69 -30.48
N GLN A 280 -17.03 2.20 -29.73
CA GLN A 280 -17.14 2.42 -28.29
C GLN A 280 -16.63 1.17 -27.56
N LEU A 281 -15.43 1.27 -26.98
CA LEU A 281 -14.85 0.20 -26.19
C LEU A 281 -15.46 0.15 -24.79
N LYS A 282 -15.76 -1.05 -24.33
CA LYS A 282 -16.15 -1.37 -22.95
C LYS A 282 -14.93 -1.87 -22.18
N TRP A 283 -15.08 -2.03 -20.86
CA TRP A 283 -14.01 -2.59 -20.01
C TRP A 283 -13.47 -3.94 -20.50
N ALA A 284 -14.34 -4.83 -20.99
CA ALA A 284 -13.93 -6.13 -21.54
C ALA A 284 -13.05 -6.00 -22.79
N ASP A 285 -13.24 -4.94 -23.59
CA ASP A 285 -12.37 -4.64 -24.72
C ASP A 285 -11.00 -4.16 -24.25
N LEU A 286 -10.96 -3.29 -23.22
CA LEU A 286 -9.71 -2.81 -22.61
C LEU A 286 -8.91 -3.96 -21.96
N GLN A 287 -9.60 -4.96 -21.40
CA GLN A 287 -8.94 -6.18 -20.91
C GLN A 287 -8.25 -6.96 -22.03
N ARG A 288 -8.88 -7.08 -23.20
CA ARG A 288 -8.26 -7.72 -24.37
C ARG A 288 -7.07 -6.91 -24.89
N GLU A 289 -7.22 -5.59 -24.96
CA GLU A 289 -6.16 -4.68 -25.37
C GLU A 289 -4.94 -4.79 -24.44
N ALA A 290 -5.17 -4.86 -23.13
CA ALA A 290 -4.12 -5.07 -22.13
C ALA A 290 -3.42 -6.43 -22.27
N GLN A 291 -4.15 -7.50 -22.60
CA GLN A 291 -3.55 -8.81 -22.92
C GLN A 291 -2.66 -8.74 -24.18
N ASP A 292 -3.11 -8.01 -25.20
CA ASP A 292 -2.32 -7.81 -26.42
C ASP A 292 -1.06 -6.99 -26.16
N MET A 293 -1.16 -5.90 -25.38
CA MET A 293 -0.02 -5.11 -24.93
C MET A 293 0.94 -5.94 -24.05
N THR A 294 0.42 -6.79 -23.17
CA THR A 294 1.22 -7.71 -22.36
C THR A 294 2.02 -8.68 -23.23
N ARG A 295 1.39 -9.25 -24.26
CA ARG A 295 2.08 -10.14 -25.21
C ARG A 295 3.18 -9.40 -25.96
N ASP A 296 2.92 -8.18 -26.41
CA ASP A 296 3.92 -7.33 -27.06
C ASP A 296 5.10 -7.01 -26.13
N ALA A 297 4.82 -6.57 -24.90
CA ALA A 297 5.82 -6.29 -23.88
C ALA A 297 6.72 -7.50 -23.59
N ARG A 298 6.12 -8.70 -23.42
CA ARG A 298 6.86 -9.96 -23.23
C ARG A 298 7.74 -10.29 -24.43
N ASN A 299 7.25 -10.08 -25.65
CA ASN A 299 8.00 -10.34 -26.86
C ASN A 299 9.21 -9.40 -27.00
N ILE A 300 9.01 -8.09 -26.78
CA ILE A 300 10.07 -7.09 -26.80
C ILE A 300 11.13 -7.38 -25.74
N TRP A 301 10.71 -7.70 -24.52
CA TRP A 301 11.62 -8.06 -23.43
C TRP A 301 12.43 -9.32 -23.74
N LYS A 302 11.80 -10.37 -24.28
CA LYS A 302 12.49 -11.61 -24.71
C LYS A 302 13.51 -11.35 -25.82
N LYS A 303 13.18 -10.52 -26.81
CA LYS A 303 14.12 -10.12 -27.87
C LYS A 303 15.33 -9.37 -27.29
N TRP A 304 15.11 -8.44 -26.35
CA TRP A 304 16.18 -7.72 -25.66
C TRP A 304 17.07 -8.66 -24.84
N LYS A 305 16.50 -9.54 -24.02
CA LYS A 305 17.28 -10.52 -23.22
C LYS A 305 18.08 -11.50 -24.07
N ARG A 306 17.62 -11.82 -25.29
CA ARG A 306 18.35 -12.65 -26.27
C ARG A 306 19.40 -11.90 -27.09
N GLY A 307 19.50 -10.57 -26.94
CA GLY A 307 20.42 -9.72 -27.72
C GLY A 307 19.95 -9.42 -29.15
N GLU A 308 18.70 -9.78 -29.51
CA GLU A 308 18.09 -9.48 -30.82
C GLU A 308 17.63 -8.01 -30.92
N LEU A 309 17.47 -7.34 -29.77
CA LEU A 309 17.13 -5.93 -29.65
C LEU A 309 18.23 -5.21 -28.85
N SER A 310 18.78 -4.13 -29.40
CA SER A 310 19.80 -3.33 -28.70
C SER A 310 19.22 -2.65 -27.44
N ASP A 311 20.07 -2.36 -26.46
CA ASP A 311 19.64 -1.70 -25.23
C ASP A 311 18.99 -0.34 -25.52
N SER A 312 19.57 0.47 -26.42
CA SER A 312 18.97 1.74 -26.86
C SER A 312 17.56 1.56 -27.42
N LYS A 313 17.32 0.56 -28.29
CA LYS A 313 15.97 0.30 -28.83
C LYS A 313 15.00 -0.19 -27.76
N PHE A 314 15.48 -0.93 -26.76
CA PHE A 314 14.64 -1.33 -25.63
C PHE A 314 14.29 -0.12 -24.73
N GLN A 315 15.26 0.76 -24.44
CA GLN A 315 15.02 2.00 -23.69
C GLN A 315 14.04 2.93 -24.40
N ASP A 316 14.03 2.93 -25.73
CA ASP A 316 13.09 3.72 -26.53
C ASP A 316 11.69 3.11 -26.61
N SER A 317 11.52 1.84 -26.22
CA SER A 317 10.21 1.17 -26.23
C SER A 317 9.30 1.64 -25.10
N TYR A 318 7.98 1.51 -25.27
CA TYR A 318 7.00 1.73 -24.19
C TYR A 318 7.24 0.84 -22.97
N TRP A 319 7.89 -0.30 -23.18
CA TRP A 319 8.02 -1.36 -22.19
C TRP A 319 9.34 -1.29 -21.41
N LYS A 320 10.08 -0.18 -21.51
CA LYS A 320 11.33 0.04 -20.73
C LYS A 320 11.13 -0.13 -19.23
N ARG A 321 9.92 0.15 -18.72
CA ARG A 321 9.54 -0.04 -17.32
C ARG A 321 9.71 -1.48 -16.80
N PHE A 322 9.76 -2.47 -17.69
CA PHE A 322 9.97 -3.87 -17.35
C PHE A 322 11.46 -4.30 -17.40
N LYS A 323 12.40 -3.36 -17.37
CA LYS A 323 13.85 -3.66 -17.43
C LYS A 323 14.31 -4.62 -16.32
N ASP A 324 13.81 -4.41 -15.11
CA ASP A 324 14.30 -5.05 -13.89
C ASP A 324 13.53 -6.33 -13.50
N VAL A 325 12.52 -6.72 -14.29
CA VAL A 325 11.81 -8.00 -14.07
C VAL A 325 12.75 -9.18 -14.33
N THR A 326 12.52 -10.27 -13.61
CA THR A 326 13.38 -11.46 -13.66
C THR A 326 12.88 -12.50 -14.65
N SER A 327 11.57 -12.55 -14.87
CA SER A 327 10.91 -13.46 -15.82
C SER A 327 9.93 -12.68 -16.69
N ALA A 328 9.71 -13.16 -17.92
CA ALA A 328 8.67 -12.64 -18.80
C ALA A 328 7.25 -12.86 -18.22
N ASP A 329 7.08 -13.84 -17.32
CA ASP A 329 5.78 -14.10 -16.69
C ASP A 329 5.40 -13.02 -15.66
N GLU A 330 6.37 -12.27 -15.14
CA GLU A 330 6.16 -11.10 -14.27
C GLU A 330 5.71 -9.85 -15.06
N ILE A 331 5.75 -9.90 -16.40
CA ILE A 331 5.31 -8.79 -17.26
C ILE A 331 3.81 -8.89 -17.46
N GLU A 332 3.11 -7.87 -17.00
CA GLU A 332 1.68 -7.68 -17.16
C GLU A 332 1.39 -6.18 -17.37
N VAL A 333 0.57 -5.88 -18.37
CA VAL A 333 -0.03 -4.57 -18.59
C VAL A 333 -1.47 -4.69 -18.10
N LYS A 334 -1.86 -3.86 -17.12
CA LYS A 334 -3.23 -3.91 -16.59
C LYS A 334 -4.23 -3.18 -17.51
N PRO A 335 -5.53 -3.52 -17.48
CA PRO A 335 -6.56 -2.87 -18.32
C PRO A 335 -6.60 -1.35 -18.19
N GLU A 336 -6.43 -0.82 -16.98
CA GLU A 336 -6.36 0.61 -16.73
C GLU A 336 -5.13 1.28 -17.35
N GLU A 337 -4.01 0.58 -17.39
CA GLU A 337 -2.80 1.07 -18.02
C GLU A 337 -3.00 1.11 -19.53
N ALA A 338 -3.56 0.05 -20.12
CA ALA A 338 -3.87 0.00 -21.55
C ALA A 338 -4.78 1.15 -21.97
N TYR A 339 -5.81 1.46 -21.17
CA TYR A 339 -6.67 2.62 -21.41
C TYR A 339 -5.86 3.92 -21.50
N VAL A 340 -4.95 4.16 -20.55
CA VAL A 340 -4.13 5.37 -20.53
C VAL A 340 -3.11 5.37 -21.67
N VAL A 341 -2.44 4.25 -21.95
CA VAL A 341 -1.53 4.11 -23.12
C VAL A 341 -2.25 4.55 -24.37
N SER A 342 -3.43 3.98 -24.66
CA SER A 342 -4.14 4.23 -25.92
C SER A 342 -4.67 5.66 -26.03
N THR A 343 -5.01 6.28 -24.90
CA THR A 343 -5.36 7.71 -24.87
C THR A 343 -4.15 8.59 -25.18
N LEU A 344 -3.01 8.32 -24.56
CA LEU A 344 -1.77 9.05 -24.82
C LEU A 344 -1.26 8.81 -26.25
N GLU A 345 -1.42 7.61 -26.80
CA GLU A 345 -1.09 7.29 -28.19
C GLU A 345 -1.96 8.08 -29.17
N THR A 346 -3.25 8.23 -28.88
CA THR A 346 -4.17 9.03 -29.69
C THR A 346 -3.76 10.51 -29.66
N SER A 347 -3.45 11.05 -28.48
CA SER A 347 -2.95 12.42 -28.32
C SER A 347 -1.61 12.62 -29.04
N ALA A 348 -0.69 11.64 -28.94
CA ALA A 348 0.58 11.66 -29.64
C ALA A 348 0.36 11.64 -31.17
N ALA A 349 -0.54 10.81 -31.68
CA ALA A 349 -0.85 10.74 -33.10
C ALA A 349 -1.47 12.05 -33.61
N ASN A 350 -2.35 12.68 -32.83
CA ASN A 350 -2.91 13.99 -33.17
C ASN A 350 -1.83 15.07 -33.25
N ALA A 351 -0.94 15.14 -32.26
CA ALA A 351 0.18 16.06 -32.25
C ALA A 351 1.13 15.82 -33.43
N ARG A 352 1.46 14.55 -33.76
CA ARG A 352 2.23 14.22 -34.97
C ARG A 352 1.54 14.70 -36.24
N GLY A 353 0.23 14.52 -36.36
CA GLY A 353 -0.55 15.00 -37.49
C GLY A 353 -0.41 16.51 -37.70
N TRP A 354 -0.54 17.28 -36.62
CA TRP A 354 -0.31 18.73 -36.65
C TRP A 354 1.14 19.10 -36.92
N ALA A 355 2.10 18.33 -36.39
CA ALA A 355 3.52 18.55 -36.66
C ALA A 355 3.84 18.40 -38.15
N HIS A 356 3.27 17.37 -38.80
CA HIS A 356 3.36 17.20 -40.25
C HIS A 356 2.66 18.32 -41.01
N HIS A 357 1.46 18.73 -40.58
CA HIS A 357 0.71 19.82 -41.22
C HIS A 357 1.48 21.14 -41.19
N TYR A 358 1.99 21.54 -40.02
CA TYR A 358 2.74 22.79 -39.87
C TYR A 358 4.14 22.71 -40.49
N GLY A 359 4.78 21.54 -40.47
CA GLY A 359 6.08 21.32 -41.09
C GLY A 359 6.03 21.21 -42.62
N ALA A 360 4.84 21.02 -43.20
CA ALA A 360 4.67 20.91 -44.65
C ALA A 360 5.17 22.20 -45.34
N GLY A 361 6.01 22.05 -46.36
CA GLY A 361 6.54 23.20 -47.09
C GLY A 361 7.69 23.93 -46.38
N PHE A 362 8.18 23.47 -45.23
CA PHE A 362 9.26 24.16 -44.50
C PHE A 362 10.55 24.22 -45.32
N LYS A 363 10.96 23.09 -45.92
CA LYS A 363 12.17 23.02 -46.74
C LYS A 363 12.04 23.92 -47.98
N GLU A 364 10.87 23.92 -48.61
CA GLU A 364 10.52 24.76 -49.75
C GLU A 364 10.57 26.24 -49.36
N SER A 365 10.09 26.60 -48.17
CA SER A 365 10.13 27.95 -47.62
C SER A 365 11.57 28.41 -47.38
N VAL A 366 12.42 27.54 -46.81
CA VAL A 366 13.86 27.81 -46.61
C VAL A 366 14.56 28.05 -47.95
N GLU A 367 14.34 27.20 -48.94
CA GLU A 367 14.96 27.34 -50.27
C GLU A 367 14.43 28.56 -51.02
N THR A 368 13.14 28.86 -50.91
CA THR A 368 12.52 30.07 -51.50
C THR A 368 13.10 31.32 -50.87
N LEU A 369 13.25 31.35 -49.54
CA LEU A 369 13.83 32.47 -48.81
C LEU A 369 15.28 32.73 -49.23
N LYS A 370 16.10 31.67 -49.39
CA LYS A 370 17.46 31.79 -49.93
C LYS A 370 17.48 32.44 -51.32
N LYS A 371 16.56 32.04 -52.21
CA LYS A 371 16.42 32.61 -53.56
C LYS A 371 15.98 34.07 -53.52
N LEU A 372 14.97 34.39 -52.71
CA LEU A 372 14.47 35.76 -52.54
C LEU A 372 15.54 36.70 -52.00
N ARG A 373 16.34 36.29 -51.01
CA ARG A 373 17.46 37.08 -50.49
C ARG A 373 18.53 37.35 -51.56
N LYS A 374 18.89 36.33 -52.35
CA LYS A 374 19.83 36.50 -53.48
C LYS A 374 19.29 37.48 -54.52
N ALA A 375 18.02 37.37 -54.87
CA ALA A 375 17.35 38.30 -55.78
C ALA A 375 17.33 39.73 -55.22
N PHE A 376 17.03 39.89 -53.92
CA PHE A 376 17.03 41.19 -53.25
C PHE A 376 18.40 41.85 -53.35
N THR A 377 19.49 41.16 -53.02
CA THR A 377 20.85 41.70 -53.14
C THR A 377 21.22 42.07 -54.59
N PHE A 378 20.75 41.32 -55.59
CA PHE A 378 20.97 41.66 -56.98
C PHE A 378 20.24 42.94 -57.39
N TYR A 379 18.94 43.03 -57.10
CA TYR A 379 18.12 44.20 -57.45
C TYR A 379 18.50 45.45 -56.64
N GLU A 380 18.93 45.30 -55.39
CA GLU A 380 19.45 46.40 -54.58
C GLU A 380 20.68 47.05 -55.23
N LYS A 381 21.61 46.24 -55.75
CA LYS A 381 22.77 46.74 -56.51
C LYS A 381 22.35 47.39 -57.83
N LEU A 382 21.45 46.74 -58.58
CA LEU A 382 20.99 47.23 -59.88
C LEU A 382 20.23 48.56 -59.76
N GLU A 383 19.32 48.68 -58.79
CA GLU A 383 18.59 49.91 -58.49
C GLU A 383 19.54 51.01 -57.99
N GLY A 384 20.62 50.66 -57.28
CA GLY A 384 21.63 51.61 -56.81
C GLY A 384 22.55 52.20 -57.91
N ILE A 385 22.75 51.48 -59.02
CA ILE A 385 23.54 51.94 -60.18
C ILE A 385 22.68 52.57 -61.29
N THR A 386 21.35 52.45 -61.20
CA THR A 386 20.41 52.96 -62.22
C THR A 386 20.03 54.41 -61.90
N SER A 387 20.10 55.30 -62.89
CA SER A 387 19.71 56.70 -62.74
C SER A 387 18.21 56.84 -62.42
N GLU A 388 17.82 57.89 -61.68
CA GLU A 388 16.41 58.10 -61.27
C GLU A 388 15.44 58.14 -62.45
N GLU A 389 15.86 58.71 -63.58
CA GLU A 389 15.07 58.80 -64.81
C GLU A 389 14.84 57.43 -65.49
N GLU A 390 15.62 56.41 -65.14
CA GLU A 390 15.54 55.07 -65.72
C GLU A 390 14.95 54.01 -64.79
N LYS A 391 14.78 54.32 -63.50
CA LYS A 391 14.23 53.37 -62.50
C LYS A 391 12.83 52.88 -62.84
N TRP A 392 12.03 53.65 -63.58
CA TRP A 392 10.70 53.21 -64.03
C TRP A 392 10.76 51.94 -64.89
N LYS A 393 11.86 51.72 -65.65
CA LYS A 393 12.07 50.51 -66.47
C LYS A 393 12.25 49.25 -65.62
N LEU A 394 12.65 49.41 -64.36
CA LEU A 394 12.85 48.31 -63.41
C LEU A 394 11.60 47.99 -62.60
N MET A 395 10.59 48.88 -62.59
CA MET A 395 9.37 48.69 -61.82
C MET A 395 8.64 47.41 -62.23
N LYS A 396 8.07 46.73 -61.24
CA LYS A 396 7.28 45.51 -61.41
C LYS A 396 5.91 45.72 -60.78
N GLU A 397 4.90 45.08 -61.37
CA GLU A 397 3.54 45.08 -60.83
C GLU A 397 3.49 44.29 -59.51
N ASP A 398 2.86 44.85 -58.48
CA ASP A 398 2.53 44.17 -57.21
C ASP A 398 1.41 43.17 -57.48
N GLY A 399 1.76 41.96 -57.92
CA GLY A 399 0.82 40.88 -58.25
C GLY A 399 0.03 40.40 -57.02
N ARG A 400 -1.02 41.12 -56.64
CA ARG A 400 -2.00 40.66 -55.64
C ARG A 400 -3.08 39.81 -56.30
N ARG A 401 -3.67 38.90 -55.51
CA ARG A 401 -4.96 38.26 -55.84
C ARG A 401 -6.00 39.38 -56.01
N PHE A 402 -6.87 39.26 -57.02
CA PHE A 402 -7.86 40.27 -57.48
C PHE A 402 -7.38 41.30 -58.52
N THR A 403 -6.50 40.88 -59.44
CA THR A 403 -6.09 41.66 -60.64
C THR A 403 -7.25 42.23 -61.46
N ASP A 404 -8.43 41.61 -61.36
CA ASP A 404 -9.60 41.97 -62.17
C ASP A 404 -10.47 43.08 -61.55
N LEU A 405 -10.22 43.46 -60.29
CA LEU A 405 -11.05 44.43 -59.54
C LEU A 405 -10.27 45.63 -59.01
N ILE A 406 -8.94 45.55 -58.92
CA ILE A 406 -8.09 46.62 -58.37
C ILE A 406 -6.88 46.80 -59.31
N PRO A 407 -6.64 48.02 -59.84
CA PRO A 407 -5.46 48.30 -60.66
C PRO A 407 -4.17 47.95 -59.92
N ALA A 408 -3.22 47.30 -60.60
CA ALA A 408 -1.96 46.90 -59.99
C ALA A 408 -1.04 48.10 -59.75
N ASP A 409 -0.65 48.33 -58.50
CA ASP A 409 0.40 49.30 -58.16
C ASP A 409 1.75 48.80 -58.70
N THR A 410 2.51 49.67 -59.39
CA THR A 410 3.89 49.38 -59.77
C THR A 410 4.85 49.79 -58.65
N LYS A 411 5.76 48.89 -58.27
CA LYS A 411 6.75 49.14 -57.22
C LYS A 411 8.14 48.70 -57.68
N LEU A 412 9.17 49.25 -57.05
CA LEU A 412 10.54 48.77 -57.26
C LEU A 412 10.66 47.30 -56.80
N PRO A 413 11.42 46.46 -57.53
CA PRO A 413 11.67 45.07 -57.18
C PRO A 413 12.12 44.86 -55.74
N THR A 414 13.00 45.72 -55.20
CA THR A 414 13.46 45.62 -53.81
C THR A 414 12.31 45.72 -52.79
N VAL A 415 11.34 46.61 -53.01
CA VAL A 415 10.16 46.77 -52.12
C VAL A 415 9.28 45.53 -52.15
N LEU A 416 9.04 44.97 -53.34
CA LEU A 416 8.27 43.74 -53.51
C LEU A 416 8.99 42.53 -52.88
N LEU A 417 10.29 42.40 -53.14
CA LEU A 417 11.12 41.32 -52.59
C LEU A 417 11.22 41.41 -51.07
N LYS A 418 11.32 42.61 -50.48
CA LYS A 418 11.31 42.79 -49.02
C LYS A 418 10.02 42.30 -48.39
N LYS A 419 8.87 42.61 -49.00
CA LYS A 419 7.56 42.12 -48.55
C LYS A 419 7.46 40.60 -48.67
N LEU A 420 7.86 40.02 -49.80
CA LEU A 420 7.87 38.57 -50.01
C LEU A 420 8.82 37.85 -49.03
N ILE A 421 10.00 38.42 -48.75
CA ILE A 421 10.93 37.91 -47.74
C ILE A 421 10.26 37.90 -46.36
N GLN A 422 9.61 38.99 -45.96
CA GLN A 422 8.92 39.06 -44.67
C GLN A 422 7.78 38.03 -44.56
N GLU A 423 6.96 37.88 -45.61
CA GLU A 423 5.89 36.88 -45.65
C GLU A 423 6.42 35.45 -45.57
N GLN A 424 7.47 35.14 -46.33
CA GLN A 424 8.09 33.80 -46.32
C GLN A 424 8.83 33.52 -45.01
N GLU A 425 9.49 34.52 -44.41
CA GLU A 425 10.07 34.41 -43.07
C GLU A 425 9.00 34.10 -42.03
N GLY A 426 7.86 34.79 -42.09
CA GLY A 426 6.73 34.54 -41.19
C GLY A 426 6.21 33.11 -41.29
N ARG A 427 5.99 32.62 -42.52
CA ARG A 427 5.57 31.21 -42.76
C ARG A 427 6.60 30.21 -42.26
N MET A 428 7.89 30.45 -42.56
CA MET A 428 8.98 29.58 -42.13
C MET A 428 9.07 29.52 -40.59
N LYS A 429 8.99 30.67 -39.90
CA LYS A 429 9.01 30.74 -38.44
C LYS A 429 7.80 30.04 -37.82
N GLN A 430 6.60 30.28 -38.36
CA GLN A 430 5.39 29.60 -37.91
C GLN A 430 5.51 28.08 -38.05
N ALA A 431 5.95 27.60 -39.21
CA ALA A 431 6.18 26.19 -39.48
C ALA A 431 7.22 25.58 -38.53
N GLN A 432 8.32 26.31 -38.29
CA GLN A 432 9.37 25.90 -37.36
C GLN A 432 8.85 25.79 -35.92
N GLU A 433 8.26 26.85 -35.38
CA GLU A 433 7.82 26.91 -33.98
C GLU A 433 6.64 25.97 -33.73
N SER A 434 5.63 25.99 -34.60
CA SER A 434 4.43 25.14 -34.45
C SER A 434 4.77 23.67 -34.68
N GLY A 435 5.52 23.37 -35.74
CA GLY A 435 5.94 22.00 -36.05
C GLY A 435 6.82 21.41 -34.94
N ALA A 436 7.85 22.14 -34.49
CA ALA A 436 8.72 21.69 -33.41
C ALA A 436 7.97 21.52 -32.09
N SER A 437 7.04 22.43 -31.76
CA SER A 437 6.22 22.32 -30.55
C SER A 437 5.34 21.07 -30.57
N GLN A 438 4.70 20.76 -31.70
CA GLN A 438 3.87 19.56 -31.86
C GLN A 438 4.68 18.25 -31.82
N TRP A 439 5.90 18.26 -32.36
CA TRP A 439 6.84 17.14 -32.20
C TRP A 439 7.27 16.97 -30.73
N ALA A 440 7.55 18.06 -30.01
CA ALA A 440 7.87 17.99 -28.58
C ALA A 440 6.71 17.43 -27.76
N GLN A 441 5.47 17.86 -28.05
CA GLN A 441 4.26 17.32 -27.42
C GLN A 441 4.10 15.82 -27.69
N THR A 442 4.37 15.38 -28.92
CA THR A 442 4.37 13.94 -29.26
C THR A 442 5.32 13.15 -28.38
N GLU A 443 6.57 13.59 -28.28
CA GLU A 443 7.58 12.90 -27.47
C GLU A 443 7.26 12.94 -25.97
N GLU A 444 6.63 14.02 -25.48
CA GLU A 444 6.15 14.09 -24.09
C GLU A 444 5.06 13.06 -23.79
N GLN A 445 4.10 12.85 -24.71
CA GLN A 445 3.08 11.80 -24.56
C GLN A 445 3.72 10.41 -24.56
N ILE A 446 4.66 10.14 -25.47
CA ILE A 446 5.43 8.88 -25.54
C ILE A 446 6.23 8.67 -24.25
N GLU A 447 6.88 9.72 -23.73
CA GLU A 447 7.66 9.61 -22.50
C GLU A 447 6.77 9.38 -21.27
N THR A 448 5.55 9.91 -21.30
CA THR A 448 4.54 9.62 -20.28
C THR A 448 4.10 8.16 -20.35
N ILE A 449 3.81 7.60 -21.54
CA ILE A 449 3.48 6.18 -21.75
C ILE A 449 4.55 5.27 -21.11
N ARG A 450 5.83 5.60 -21.31
CA ARG A 450 6.95 4.83 -20.76
C ARG A 450 7.01 4.82 -19.22
N HIS A 451 6.30 5.72 -18.56
CA HIS A 451 6.30 5.91 -17.12
C HIS A 451 4.92 5.73 -16.47
N ILE A 452 3.91 5.25 -17.18
CA ILE A 452 2.63 4.95 -16.53
C ILE A 452 2.72 3.64 -15.74
N GLN A 453 1.95 3.55 -14.66
CA GLN A 453 1.72 2.31 -13.93
C GLN A 453 0.37 2.37 -13.20
N SER A 454 -0.30 1.23 -13.03
CA SER A 454 -1.46 1.12 -12.15
C SER A 454 -1.08 1.58 -10.75
N ALA A 455 -1.94 2.40 -10.13
CA ALA A 455 -1.73 2.95 -8.79
C ALA A 455 -1.49 1.83 -7.76
N GLU A 456 -2.22 0.72 -7.87
CA GLU A 456 -2.07 -0.44 -6.98
C GLU A 456 -0.69 -1.07 -7.10
N THR A 457 -0.21 -1.29 -8.34
CA THR A 457 1.10 -1.89 -8.59
C THR A 457 2.22 -0.97 -8.10
N TYR A 458 2.08 0.35 -8.34
CA TYR A 458 3.01 1.36 -7.87
C TYR A 458 3.06 1.39 -6.33
N ALA A 459 1.89 1.49 -5.68
CA ALA A 459 1.76 1.54 -4.23
C ALA A 459 2.31 0.28 -3.55
N TYR A 460 2.02 -0.91 -4.08
CA TYR A 460 2.57 -2.17 -3.59
C TYR A 460 4.10 -2.19 -3.66
N SER A 461 4.68 -1.73 -4.78
CA SER A 461 6.14 -1.61 -4.93
C SER A 461 6.75 -0.62 -3.93
N GLU A 462 6.11 0.53 -3.74
CA GLU A 462 6.58 1.54 -2.79
C GLU A 462 6.49 1.05 -1.33
N ALA A 463 5.40 0.37 -0.97
CA ALA A 463 5.18 -0.20 0.35
C ALA A 463 6.19 -1.30 0.67
N THR A 464 6.37 -2.28 -0.23
CA THR A 464 7.32 -3.38 -0.03
C THR A 464 8.77 -2.89 0.09
N ASP A 465 9.17 -1.86 -0.67
CA ASP A 465 10.46 -1.18 -0.51
C ASP A 465 10.57 -0.46 0.84
N ALA A 466 9.51 0.19 1.30
CA ALA A 466 9.49 0.87 2.60
C ALA A 466 9.65 -0.11 3.77
N TYR A 467 8.84 -1.17 3.82
CA TYR A 467 8.95 -2.21 4.84
C TYR A 467 10.30 -2.92 4.79
N ALA A 468 10.85 -3.22 3.61
CA ALA A 468 12.19 -3.79 3.48
C ALA A 468 13.27 -2.89 4.11
N ARG A 469 13.20 -1.56 3.91
CA ARG A 469 14.13 -0.61 4.54
C ARG A 469 13.99 -0.57 6.05
N LEU A 470 12.77 -0.66 6.57
CA LEU A 470 12.52 -0.73 8.02
C LEU A 470 13.02 -2.04 8.61
N GLY A 471 12.78 -3.18 7.94
CA GLY A 471 13.32 -4.48 8.33
C GLY A 471 14.85 -4.46 8.37
N MET A 472 15.50 -3.83 7.38
CA MET A 472 16.95 -3.58 7.37
C MET A 472 17.41 -2.70 8.55
N ASN A 473 16.62 -1.70 8.94
CA ASN A 473 16.92 -0.86 10.09
C ASN A 473 16.81 -1.66 11.41
N ALA A 474 15.70 -2.37 11.62
CA ALA A 474 15.48 -3.25 12.78
C ALA A 474 16.56 -4.34 12.89
N MET A 475 17.00 -4.89 11.75
CA MET A 475 18.11 -5.84 11.65
C MET A 475 19.41 -5.26 12.21
N ARG A 476 19.78 -4.03 11.81
CA ARG A 476 21.01 -3.38 12.31
C ARG A 476 20.95 -3.12 13.81
N HIS A 477 19.81 -2.69 14.34
CA HIS A 477 19.64 -2.52 15.78
C HIS A 477 19.72 -3.85 16.53
N THR A 478 19.14 -4.92 15.97
CA THR A 478 19.27 -6.27 16.52
C THR A 478 20.73 -6.72 16.58
N ASP A 479 21.50 -6.51 15.51
CA ASP A 479 22.92 -6.90 15.47
C ASP A 479 23.75 -6.13 16.50
N LYS A 480 23.47 -4.83 16.66
CA LYS A 480 24.09 -4.00 17.70
C LYS A 480 23.78 -4.54 19.11
N LEU A 481 22.52 -4.88 19.38
CA LEU A 481 22.11 -5.46 20.67
C LEU A 481 22.74 -6.83 20.91
N LYS A 482 22.82 -7.69 19.89
CA LYS A 482 23.48 -9.00 19.98
C LYS A 482 24.97 -8.85 20.30
N ALA A 483 25.66 -7.91 19.66
CA ALA A 483 27.07 -7.63 19.92
C ALA A 483 27.32 -7.11 21.36
N GLN A 484 26.31 -6.48 21.97
CA GLN A 484 26.35 -6.00 23.35
C GLN A 484 25.93 -7.06 24.39
N GLY A 485 25.50 -8.25 23.97
CA GLY A 485 24.94 -9.28 24.86
C GLY A 485 23.56 -8.94 25.42
N ASP A 486 22.88 -7.98 24.79
CA ASP A 486 21.68 -7.32 25.31
C ASP A 486 20.40 -7.71 24.56
N SER A 487 20.50 -8.40 23.42
CA SER A 487 19.35 -8.81 22.61
C SER A 487 18.57 -9.94 23.29
N LYS A 488 17.31 -9.66 23.65
CA LYS A 488 16.36 -10.69 24.13
C LYS A 488 15.81 -11.54 22.99
N LYS A 489 15.44 -10.87 21.89
CA LYS A 489 14.90 -11.44 20.65
C LYS A 489 15.13 -10.46 19.49
N PRO A 490 15.02 -10.89 18.22
CA PRO A 490 15.10 -9.97 17.08
C PRO A 490 14.08 -8.83 17.18
N LEU A 491 14.47 -7.62 16.78
CA LEU A 491 13.51 -6.55 16.51
C LEU A 491 12.83 -6.85 15.17
N ALA A 492 11.52 -6.96 15.14
CA ALA A 492 10.79 -7.24 13.90
C ALA A 492 9.80 -6.12 13.62
N VAL A 493 9.76 -5.65 12.37
CA VAL A 493 8.68 -4.76 11.92
C VAL A 493 7.47 -5.66 11.68
N ALA A 494 6.42 -5.45 12.46
CA ALA A 494 5.23 -6.27 12.45
C ALA A 494 4.09 -5.50 11.77
N LEU A 495 3.74 -5.92 10.56
CA LEU A 495 2.69 -5.30 9.74
C LEU A 495 1.33 -5.70 10.30
N GLU A 496 0.46 -4.74 10.58
CA GLU A 496 -0.83 -5.00 11.21
C GLU A 496 -1.99 -4.88 10.23
N ASN A 497 -2.88 -5.87 10.20
CA ASN A 497 -4.12 -5.81 9.44
C ASN A 497 -5.03 -4.74 10.05
N LEU A 498 -5.54 -3.81 9.24
CA LEU A 498 -6.28 -2.65 9.76
C LEU A 498 -7.69 -2.55 9.13
N PHE A 499 -7.95 -1.55 8.27
CA PHE A 499 -9.29 -1.28 7.76
C PHE A 499 -9.58 -2.00 6.44
N PRO A 500 -10.71 -2.73 6.31
CA PRO A 500 -11.04 -3.51 5.12
C PRO A 500 -11.03 -2.76 3.78
N GLU A 501 -11.31 -1.45 3.82
CA GLU A 501 -11.35 -0.53 2.68
C GLU A 501 -9.97 -0.29 2.05
N SER A 502 -8.90 -0.55 2.79
CA SER A 502 -7.52 -0.29 2.38
C SER A 502 -6.74 -1.59 2.15
N TYR A 503 -5.85 -1.59 1.16
CA TYR A 503 -4.96 -2.71 0.86
C TYR A 503 -4.02 -3.02 2.03
N GLY A 504 -3.87 -4.30 2.34
CA GLY A 504 -3.05 -4.79 3.46
C GLY A 504 -3.87 -5.13 4.72
N SER A 505 -5.19 -4.93 4.68
CA SER A 505 -6.11 -5.35 5.75
C SER A 505 -6.63 -6.78 5.57
N HIS A 506 -6.78 -7.26 4.34
CA HIS A 506 -7.24 -8.62 4.08
C HIS A 506 -6.10 -9.61 4.35
N PRO A 507 -6.36 -10.78 4.98
CA PRO A 507 -5.32 -11.77 5.31
C PRO A 507 -4.43 -12.18 4.12
N ASP A 508 -5.00 -12.37 2.93
CA ASP A 508 -4.22 -12.70 1.73
C ASP A 508 -3.27 -11.56 1.33
N GLU A 509 -3.71 -10.31 1.49
CA GLU A 509 -2.97 -9.13 1.06
C GLU A 509 -1.82 -8.79 1.98
N ILE A 510 -2.04 -8.91 3.30
CA ILE A 510 -0.97 -8.69 4.27
C ILE A 510 0.09 -9.78 4.18
N VAL A 511 -0.31 -11.03 3.89
CA VAL A 511 0.62 -12.12 3.59
C VAL A 511 1.44 -11.80 2.33
N ASP A 512 0.79 -11.33 1.26
CA ASP A 512 1.46 -10.91 0.03
C ASP A 512 2.38 -9.70 0.25
N LEU A 513 1.98 -8.75 1.09
CA LEU A 513 2.77 -7.57 1.46
C LEU A 513 4.02 -7.97 2.25
N VAL A 514 3.90 -8.87 3.24
CA VAL A 514 5.05 -9.41 3.99
C VAL A 514 5.98 -10.21 3.09
N LYS A 515 5.44 -11.08 2.22
CA LYS A 515 6.25 -11.84 1.25
C LYS A 515 7.00 -10.92 0.30
N GLY A 516 6.33 -9.92 -0.27
CA GLY A 516 6.93 -8.92 -1.15
C GLY A 516 8.03 -8.13 -0.44
N SER A 517 7.77 -7.68 0.79
CA SER A 517 8.74 -6.96 1.62
C SER A 517 9.96 -7.81 1.96
N ARG A 518 9.75 -9.10 2.28
CA ARG A 518 10.85 -10.05 2.52
C ARG A 518 11.69 -10.30 1.27
N LYS A 519 11.07 -10.49 0.11
CA LYS A 519 11.75 -10.63 -1.19
C LYS A 519 12.61 -9.39 -1.47
N ARG A 520 12.03 -8.20 -1.30
CA ARG A 520 12.73 -6.94 -1.51
C ARG A 520 13.90 -6.74 -0.55
N MET A 521 13.72 -7.04 0.74
CA MET A 521 14.79 -7.01 1.74
C MET A 521 15.92 -8.00 1.40
N GLN A 522 15.57 -9.21 0.95
CA GLN A 522 16.53 -10.22 0.53
C GLN A 522 17.37 -9.72 -0.66
N GLU A 523 16.74 -9.12 -1.67
CA GLU A 523 17.45 -8.54 -2.83
C GLU A 523 18.46 -7.47 -2.39
N MET A 524 18.03 -6.53 -1.53
CA MET A 524 18.90 -5.48 -1.00
C MET A 524 20.07 -6.06 -0.17
N LEU A 525 19.83 -7.11 0.61
CA LEU A 525 20.87 -7.78 1.40
C LEU A 525 21.89 -8.50 0.52
N VAL A 526 21.42 -9.19 -0.53
CA VAL A 526 22.30 -9.89 -1.49
C VAL A 526 23.13 -8.89 -2.29
N GLN A 527 22.54 -7.77 -2.71
CA GLN A 527 23.27 -6.66 -3.34
C GLN A 527 24.35 -6.09 -2.42
N ASN A 528 24.13 -6.11 -1.11
CA ASN A 528 25.12 -5.73 -0.09
C ASN A 528 26.09 -6.86 0.30
N GLY A 529 26.17 -7.94 -0.51
CA GLY A 529 27.14 -9.02 -0.33
C GLY A 529 26.73 -10.13 0.65
N MET A 530 25.48 -10.13 1.16
CA MET A 530 25.00 -11.21 2.01
C MET A 530 24.64 -12.46 1.19
N ASN A 531 24.97 -13.65 1.70
CA ASN A 531 24.52 -14.91 1.08
C ASN A 531 22.98 -15.01 1.05
N LYS A 532 22.42 -15.59 -0.01
CA LYS A 532 20.96 -15.71 -0.26
C LYS A 532 20.18 -16.39 0.87
N GLU A 533 20.71 -17.47 1.45
CA GLU A 533 20.05 -18.22 2.53
C GLU A 533 20.04 -17.39 3.82
N LYS A 534 21.18 -16.78 4.15
CA LYS A 534 21.27 -15.85 5.29
C LYS A 534 20.32 -14.68 5.10
N ALA A 535 20.28 -14.07 3.91
CA ALA A 535 19.39 -12.95 3.62
C ALA A 535 17.91 -13.31 3.78
N MET A 536 17.50 -14.51 3.32
CA MET A 536 16.14 -15.02 3.51
C MET A 536 15.79 -15.21 5.00
N LYS A 537 16.70 -15.77 5.79
CA LYS A 537 16.53 -15.92 7.24
C LYS A 537 16.37 -14.56 7.93
N ARG A 538 17.23 -13.59 7.60
CA ARG A 538 17.18 -12.23 8.17
C ARG A 538 15.88 -11.51 7.80
N ALA A 539 15.43 -11.62 6.55
CA ALA A 539 14.15 -11.06 6.14
C ALA A 539 12.97 -11.67 6.93
N THR A 540 13.01 -12.99 7.17
CA THR A 540 11.99 -13.69 7.96
C THR A 540 11.98 -13.27 9.43
N GLU A 541 13.17 -13.09 10.04
CA GLU A 541 13.33 -12.64 11.43
C GLU A 541 12.87 -11.20 11.68
N HIS A 542 12.92 -10.34 10.67
CA HIS A 542 12.76 -8.89 10.83
C HIS A 542 11.49 -8.30 10.19
N LEU A 543 10.71 -9.11 9.47
CA LEU A 543 9.44 -8.73 8.85
C LEU A 543 8.39 -9.80 9.17
N THR A 544 7.41 -9.45 9.99
CA THR A 544 6.33 -10.34 10.46
C THR A 544 4.98 -9.65 10.35
N ILE A 545 3.92 -10.36 10.73
CA ILE A 545 2.56 -9.82 10.88
C ILE A 545 2.24 -9.62 12.36
N THR A 546 1.62 -8.49 12.70
CA THR A 546 0.76 -8.37 13.88
C THR A 546 -0.65 -8.72 13.44
N PHE A 547 -1.23 -9.77 14.01
CA PHE A 547 -2.61 -10.10 13.76
C PHE A 547 -3.51 -9.47 14.81
N ASP A 548 -4.43 -8.63 14.37
CA ASP A 548 -5.43 -8.02 15.23
C ASP A 548 -6.81 -8.69 15.04
N THR A 549 -7.41 -9.10 16.16
CA THR A 549 -8.66 -9.84 16.18
C THR A 549 -9.90 -8.97 15.94
N GLY A 550 -9.89 -7.71 16.37
CA GLY A 550 -10.98 -6.78 16.11
C GLY A 550 -11.02 -6.34 14.66
N HIS A 551 -9.88 -5.98 14.10
CA HIS A 551 -9.74 -5.53 12.72
C HIS A 551 -10.23 -6.59 11.72
N ILE A 552 -9.98 -7.88 11.96
CA ILE A 552 -10.51 -8.94 11.08
C ILE A 552 -12.04 -9.05 11.18
N ASN A 553 -12.64 -8.80 12.34
CA ASN A 553 -14.09 -8.86 12.51
C ASN A 553 -14.80 -7.69 11.81
N MET A 554 -14.12 -6.55 11.58
CA MET A 554 -14.66 -5.45 10.79
C MET A 554 -15.02 -5.82 9.34
N TRP A 555 -14.52 -6.94 8.81
CA TRP A 555 -14.93 -7.47 7.51
C TRP A 555 -16.40 -7.92 7.49
N ARG A 556 -17.02 -8.16 8.65
CA ARG A 556 -18.40 -8.62 8.78
C ARG A 556 -19.39 -7.64 8.13
N LYS A 557 -19.16 -6.32 8.21
CA LYS A 557 -20.01 -5.31 7.56
C LYS A 557 -20.09 -5.43 6.02
N TYR A 558 -19.13 -6.11 5.40
CA TYR A 558 -19.05 -6.32 3.96
C TYR A 558 -19.42 -7.74 3.52
N TRP A 559 -19.77 -8.61 4.47
CA TRP A 559 -20.15 -9.99 4.18
C TRP A 559 -21.54 -10.07 3.53
N LYS A 560 -21.62 -10.70 2.37
CA LYS A 560 -22.87 -11.03 1.69
C LYS A 560 -23.48 -12.30 2.28
N GLY A 561 -24.30 -12.13 3.31
CA GLY A 561 -25.11 -13.21 3.85
C GLY A 561 -26.03 -13.84 2.80
N ASP A 562 -26.26 -15.15 2.90
CA ASP A 562 -27.26 -15.84 2.10
C ASP A 562 -28.65 -15.43 2.60
N PRO A 563 -29.51 -14.84 1.75
CA PRO A 563 -30.83 -14.37 2.17
C PRO A 563 -31.76 -15.51 2.59
N ASN A 564 -31.42 -16.76 2.26
CA ASN A 564 -32.19 -17.95 2.66
C ASN A 564 -31.72 -18.55 4.00
N LYS A 565 -30.68 -17.99 4.62
CA LYS A 565 -30.13 -18.45 5.91
C LYS A 565 -30.51 -17.52 7.04
N THR A 566 -30.56 -18.06 8.25
CA THR A 566 -30.71 -17.26 9.46
C THR A 566 -29.47 -16.38 9.69
N LEU A 567 -29.62 -15.31 10.49
CA LEU A 567 -28.50 -14.46 10.88
C LEU A 567 -27.36 -15.27 11.49
N LYS A 568 -27.69 -16.20 12.41
CA LYS A 568 -26.69 -17.07 13.04
C LYS A 568 -25.95 -17.95 12.04
N GLU A 569 -26.64 -18.56 11.07
CA GLU A 569 -25.97 -19.38 10.06
C GLU A 569 -25.06 -18.57 9.14
N ASN A 570 -25.40 -17.30 8.88
CA ASN A 570 -24.54 -16.38 8.13
C ASN A 570 -23.33 -15.93 8.97
N ASP A 571 -23.54 -15.68 10.26
CA ASP A 571 -22.45 -15.36 11.21
C ASP A 571 -21.49 -16.54 11.37
N ASP A 572 -22.00 -17.76 11.53
CA ASP A 572 -21.18 -18.97 11.66
C ASP A 572 -20.34 -19.20 10.37
N LYS A 573 -20.90 -18.90 9.19
CA LYS A 573 -20.15 -18.93 7.92
C LYS A 573 -19.05 -17.87 7.82
N PHE A 574 -19.31 -16.66 8.31
CA PHE A 574 -18.28 -15.63 8.37
C PHE A 574 -17.15 -16.06 9.32
N ASP A 575 -17.49 -16.63 10.47
CA ASP A 575 -16.50 -17.15 11.42
C ASP A 575 -15.67 -18.28 10.80
N GLU A 576 -16.27 -19.17 9.99
CA GLU A 576 -15.53 -20.17 9.20
C GLU A 576 -14.51 -19.51 8.24
N TRP A 577 -14.87 -18.41 7.58
CA TRP A 577 -13.95 -17.63 6.75
C TRP A 577 -12.80 -17.04 7.58
N VAL A 578 -13.11 -16.44 8.74
CA VAL A 578 -12.09 -15.88 9.64
C VAL A 578 -11.08 -16.96 10.04
N ILE A 579 -11.55 -18.12 10.50
CA ILE A 579 -10.67 -19.21 10.97
C ILE A 579 -9.82 -19.78 9.84
N ASP A 580 -10.39 -19.93 8.65
CA ASP A 580 -9.64 -20.35 7.46
C ASP A 580 -8.51 -19.38 7.14
N LYS A 581 -8.78 -18.07 7.15
CA LYS A 581 -7.78 -17.05 6.87
C LYS A 581 -6.73 -16.91 7.96
N VAL A 582 -7.11 -17.05 9.23
CA VAL A 582 -6.16 -17.06 10.36
C VAL A 582 -5.19 -18.23 10.22
N LYS A 583 -5.66 -19.39 9.79
CA LYS A 583 -4.81 -20.56 9.54
C LYS A 583 -3.78 -20.31 8.44
N ASP A 584 -4.19 -19.71 7.32
CA ASP A 584 -3.30 -19.38 6.21
C ASP A 584 -2.24 -18.33 6.59
N MET A 585 -2.60 -17.40 7.47
CA MET A 585 -1.73 -16.33 7.94
C MET A 585 -0.78 -16.77 9.07
N ALA A 586 -1.13 -17.79 9.85
CA ALA A 586 -0.39 -18.24 11.04
C ALA A 586 1.14 -18.35 10.87
N PRO A 587 1.70 -18.88 9.75
CA PRO A 587 3.15 -18.98 9.56
C PRO A 587 3.90 -17.64 9.49
N TYR A 588 3.18 -16.53 9.30
CA TYR A 588 3.74 -15.19 9.13
C TYR A 588 3.53 -14.30 10.36
N ILE A 589 2.68 -14.72 11.31
CA ILE A 589 2.32 -13.97 12.50
C ILE A 589 3.45 -14.05 13.52
N GLY A 590 3.98 -12.89 13.88
CA GLY A 590 4.97 -12.71 14.94
C GLY A 590 4.39 -12.10 16.22
N HIS A 591 3.24 -11.43 16.11
CA HIS A 591 2.61 -10.69 17.19
C HIS A 591 1.08 -10.74 17.08
N VAL A 592 0.35 -10.62 18.18
CA VAL A 592 -1.12 -10.66 18.19
C VAL A 592 -1.66 -9.56 19.09
N HIS A 593 -2.59 -8.78 18.55
CA HIS A 593 -3.49 -7.92 19.31
C HIS A 593 -4.82 -8.63 19.54
N ILE A 594 -5.39 -8.44 20.72
CA ILE A 594 -6.63 -9.06 21.15
C ILE A 594 -7.59 -8.00 21.67
N ASP A 595 -8.63 -7.78 20.90
CA ASP A 595 -9.77 -6.93 21.19
C ASP A 595 -11.03 -7.50 20.51
N ASP A 596 -12.18 -6.92 20.85
CA ASP A 596 -13.49 -7.36 20.41
C ASP A 596 -14.31 -6.19 19.84
N ASN A 597 -15.27 -6.48 18.97
CA ASN A 597 -16.21 -5.48 18.44
C ASN A 597 -17.45 -6.19 17.86
N TYR A 598 -18.35 -5.42 17.24
CA TYR A 598 -19.56 -5.96 16.59
C TYR A 598 -19.43 -6.16 15.06
N GLY A 599 -18.26 -5.87 14.49
CA GLY A 599 -17.94 -6.03 13.08
C GLY A 599 -18.22 -4.81 12.19
N TYR A 600 -18.50 -3.65 12.79
CA TYR A 600 -18.74 -2.38 12.06
C TYR A 600 -17.56 -1.42 12.15
N HIS A 601 -17.05 -1.22 13.36
CA HIS A 601 -15.98 -0.30 13.69
C HIS A 601 -14.95 -0.95 14.60
N ASP A 602 -13.80 -0.31 14.67
CA ASP A 602 -12.71 -0.67 15.55
C ASP A 602 -12.99 -0.15 16.98
N ASP A 603 -13.88 -0.84 17.67
CA ASP A 603 -14.43 -0.38 18.96
C ASP A 603 -13.49 -0.66 20.15
N HIS A 604 -12.53 -1.60 20.01
CA HIS A 604 -11.63 -2.05 21.07
C HIS A 604 -12.37 -2.45 22.36
N LEU A 605 -13.45 -3.21 22.23
CA LEU A 605 -14.14 -3.80 23.38
C LEU A 605 -13.26 -4.88 24.02
N ALA A 606 -13.49 -5.16 25.31
CA ALA A 606 -12.80 -6.26 25.94
C ALA A 606 -13.25 -7.61 25.35
N PRO A 607 -12.34 -8.57 25.16
CA PRO A 607 -12.66 -9.93 24.71
C PRO A 607 -13.84 -10.56 25.44
N GLY A 608 -14.87 -10.93 24.67
CA GLY A 608 -16.12 -11.50 25.16
C GLY A 608 -17.28 -10.53 25.33
N GLU A 609 -17.09 -9.25 25.02
CA GLU A 609 -18.15 -8.23 25.04
C GLU A 609 -18.73 -7.94 23.65
N GLY A 610 -18.08 -8.40 22.58
CA GLY A 610 -18.56 -8.30 21.20
C GLY A 610 -18.93 -9.66 20.61
N ASN A 611 -18.78 -9.79 19.29
CA ASN A 611 -19.08 -11.01 18.53
C ASN A 611 -17.87 -11.58 17.77
N THR A 612 -16.65 -11.10 18.05
CA THR A 612 -15.44 -11.62 17.43
C THR A 612 -15.16 -13.06 17.89
N PRO A 613 -14.84 -14.03 16.99
CA PRO A 613 -14.59 -15.43 17.35
C PRO A 613 -13.19 -15.66 17.98
N ILE A 614 -12.83 -14.86 18.99
CA ILE A 614 -11.48 -14.76 19.57
C ILE A 614 -10.93 -16.12 20.01
N LYS A 615 -11.70 -16.92 20.77
CA LYS A 615 -11.23 -18.24 21.23
C LYS A 615 -10.84 -19.16 20.08
N ALA A 616 -11.63 -19.19 19.03
CA ALA A 616 -11.38 -20.04 17.88
C ALA A 616 -10.14 -19.57 17.10
N MET A 617 -9.95 -18.25 16.97
CA MET A 617 -8.75 -17.68 16.35
C MET A 617 -7.49 -18.00 17.15
N ILE A 618 -7.48 -17.73 18.46
CA ILE A 618 -6.30 -18.00 19.31
C ILE A 618 -6.01 -19.51 19.38
N LYS A 619 -7.04 -20.36 19.46
CA LYS A 619 -6.86 -21.82 19.38
C LYS A 619 -6.20 -22.22 18.07
N THR A 620 -6.66 -21.68 16.95
CA THR A 620 -6.09 -21.94 15.61
C THR A 620 -4.63 -21.52 15.55
N LEU A 621 -4.28 -20.34 16.08
CA LEU A 621 -2.89 -19.87 16.13
C LEU A 621 -2.00 -20.78 16.98
N LYS A 622 -2.47 -21.19 18.15
CA LYS A 622 -1.75 -22.11 19.05
C LYS A 622 -1.52 -23.48 18.43
N GLU A 623 -2.54 -24.04 17.79
CA GLU A 623 -2.44 -25.32 17.05
C GLU A 623 -1.45 -25.24 15.87
N ASN A 624 -1.26 -24.05 15.29
CA ASN A 624 -0.25 -23.78 14.27
C ASN A 624 1.11 -23.32 14.85
N GLY A 625 1.31 -23.47 16.16
CA GLY A 625 2.61 -23.28 16.81
C GLY A 625 2.95 -21.85 17.21
N TYR A 626 1.96 -20.94 17.26
CA TYR A 626 2.18 -19.58 17.74
C TYR A 626 2.57 -19.55 19.23
N LYS A 627 3.66 -18.86 19.54
CA LYS A 627 4.21 -18.70 20.91
C LYS A 627 4.53 -17.24 21.27
N GLY A 628 4.12 -16.30 20.42
CA GLY A 628 4.45 -14.88 20.58
C GLY A 628 3.63 -14.19 21.66
N GLU A 629 3.83 -12.88 21.79
CA GLU A 629 3.07 -12.05 22.72
C GLU A 629 1.65 -11.77 22.21
N MET A 630 0.67 -11.93 23.10
CA MET A 630 -0.72 -11.55 22.89
C MET A 630 -1.01 -10.30 23.72
N ILE A 631 -1.31 -9.19 23.07
CA ILE A 631 -1.51 -7.89 23.71
C ILE A 631 -2.98 -7.53 23.64
N ILE A 632 -3.59 -7.24 24.79
CA ILE A 632 -4.99 -6.82 24.86
C ILE A 632 -5.06 -5.30 24.66
N GLU A 633 -5.95 -4.83 23.80
CA GLU A 633 -6.08 -3.40 23.49
C GLU A 633 -7.33 -2.80 24.17
N PRO A 634 -7.18 -2.06 25.30
CA PRO A 634 -8.30 -1.73 26.18
C PRO A 634 -9.08 -0.47 25.77
N GLY A 635 -9.20 -0.18 24.47
CA GLY A 635 -9.69 1.10 23.94
C GLY A 635 -11.02 1.58 24.54
N ALA A 636 -12.11 0.81 24.42
CA ALA A 636 -13.41 1.19 24.99
C ALA A 636 -13.41 1.22 26.52
N ASP A 637 -12.64 0.33 27.15
CA ASP A 637 -12.59 0.19 28.59
C ASP A 637 -11.92 1.37 29.30
N TYR A 638 -11.14 2.21 28.60
CA TYR A 638 -10.66 3.47 29.16
C TYR A 638 -11.80 4.42 29.60
N THR A 639 -13.03 4.21 29.13
CA THR A 639 -14.22 4.94 29.61
C THR A 639 -14.68 4.52 31.01
N THR A 640 -14.32 3.32 31.45
CA THR A 640 -14.74 2.74 32.75
C THR A 640 -13.56 2.51 33.70
N ASP A 641 -12.35 2.36 33.17
CA ASP A 641 -11.10 2.16 33.92
C ASP A 641 -9.93 2.91 33.27
N THR A 642 -9.46 3.99 33.92
CA THR A 642 -8.32 4.79 33.46
C THR A 642 -6.99 4.02 33.34
N SER A 643 -6.89 2.84 33.95
CA SER A 643 -5.71 1.98 33.84
C SER A 643 -5.76 1.06 32.61
N GLY A 644 -6.94 0.75 32.10
CA GLY A 644 -7.17 -0.26 31.04
C GLY A 644 -7.03 -1.71 31.51
N PHE A 645 -6.73 -1.94 32.79
CA PHE A 645 -6.48 -3.28 33.32
C PHE A 645 -7.77 -4.12 33.43
N SER A 646 -8.92 -3.47 33.53
CA SER A 646 -10.24 -4.13 33.48
C SER A 646 -10.35 -5.05 32.26
N SER A 647 -9.90 -4.62 31.07
CA SER A 647 -9.92 -5.45 29.86
C SER A 647 -9.10 -6.72 30.01
N VAL A 648 -7.94 -6.63 30.66
CA VAL A 648 -7.09 -7.80 30.95
C VAL A 648 -7.86 -8.81 31.81
N THR A 649 -8.54 -8.34 32.86
CA THR A 649 -9.32 -9.23 33.74
C THR A 649 -10.55 -9.83 33.06
N LYS A 650 -11.22 -9.06 32.19
CA LYS A 650 -12.32 -9.55 31.34
C LYS A 650 -11.83 -10.60 30.34
N THR A 651 -10.65 -10.42 29.75
CA THR A 651 -10.02 -11.43 28.88
C THR A 651 -9.69 -12.71 29.64
N TRP A 652 -9.15 -12.62 30.85
CA TRP A 652 -8.92 -13.81 31.69
C TRP A 652 -10.21 -14.57 31.98
N ARG A 653 -11.30 -13.82 32.22
CA ARG A 653 -12.64 -14.39 32.39
C ARG A 653 -13.13 -15.05 31.10
N HIS A 654 -12.99 -14.38 29.95
CA HIS A 654 -13.37 -14.90 28.64
C HIS A 654 -12.68 -16.24 28.35
N PHE A 655 -11.35 -16.32 28.51
CA PHE A 655 -10.60 -17.57 28.36
C PHE A 655 -10.81 -18.56 29.53
N GLY A 656 -11.49 -18.18 30.61
CA GLY A 656 -11.73 -19.07 31.75
C GLY A 656 -10.45 -19.50 32.46
N ILE A 657 -9.46 -18.61 32.54
CA ILE A 657 -8.15 -18.93 33.13
C ILE A 657 -8.34 -19.30 34.61
N PRO A 658 -7.69 -20.37 35.11
CA PRO A 658 -7.77 -20.78 36.52
C PRO A 658 -7.15 -19.75 37.47
N LEU A 659 -7.75 -19.58 38.65
CA LEU A 659 -7.23 -18.78 39.75
C LEU A 659 -6.46 -19.64 40.74
N TYR A 660 -5.14 -19.48 40.73
CA TYR A 660 -4.28 -20.11 41.71
C TYR A 660 -4.50 -19.55 43.12
N GLY A 661 -4.46 -20.44 44.13
CA GLY A 661 -4.59 -20.08 45.54
C GLY A 661 -6.02 -20.03 46.11
N THR A 662 -7.05 -20.35 45.31
CA THR A 662 -8.46 -20.30 45.76
C THR A 662 -9.00 -21.60 46.38
N GLY A 663 -8.12 -22.56 46.68
CA GLY A 663 -8.47 -23.84 47.31
C GLY A 663 -8.01 -23.91 48.77
N SER A 664 -8.93 -23.69 49.71
CA SER A 664 -8.76 -24.12 51.10
C SER A 664 -8.66 -25.66 51.16
N GLY A 665 -7.44 -26.19 51.19
CA GLY A 665 -7.12 -27.50 51.79
C GLY A 665 -7.87 -28.76 51.33
N ARG A 666 -8.63 -28.75 50.23
CA ARG A 666 -9.25 -29.96 49.66
C ARG A 666 -8.58 -30.35 48.36
N ALA A 667 -7.62 -31.27 48.48
CA ALA A 667 -7.14 -32.07 47.37
C ALA A 667 -8.34 -32.77 46.71
N GLY A 668 -8.64 -32.42 45.45
CA GLY A 668 -9.61 -33.14 44.62
C GLY A 668 -10.66 -32.30 43.87
N GLY A 669 -10.80 -31.00 44.15
CA GLY A 669 -11.70 -30.12 43.38
C GLY A 669 -10.90 -29.18 42.48
N GLY A 670 -11.15 -29.20 41.17
CA GLY A 670 -10.54 -28.24 40.23
C GLY A 670 -10.65 -26.81 40.75
N GLY A 671 -9.54 -26.07 40.73
CA GLY A 671 -9.46 -24.70 41.28
C GLY A 671 -10.51 -23.76 40.68
N ARG A 672 -10.88 -22.70 41.40
CA ARG A 672 -11.85 -21.72 40.89
C ARG A 672 -11.28 -21.06 39.62
N THR A 673 -12.12 -20.78 38.63
CA THR A 673 -11.73 -20.00 37.43
C THR A 673 -12.18 -18.55 37.57
N TRP A 674 -11.62 -17.64 36.75
CA TRP A 674 -12.06 -16.23 36.72
C TRP A 674 -13.56 -16.05 36.44
N ASN A 675 -14.22 -17.01 35.78
CA ASN A 675 -15.67 -17.02 35.60
C ASN A 675 -16.48 -17.20 36.89
N GLN A 676 -15.86 -17.70 37.96
CA GLN A 676 -16.52 -18.07 39.20
C GLN A 676 -16.35 -17.04 40.32
N VAL A 677 -15.61 -15.95 40.10
CA VAL A 677 -15.28 -14.93 41.12
C VAL A 677 -16.43 -13.95 41.42
N GLY A 678 -17.43 -13.84 40.54
CA GLY A 678 -18.52 -12.86 40.68
C GLY A 678 -19.59 -13.16 41.74
N TYR A 679 -19.52 -14.27 42.48
CA TYR A 679 -20.58 -14.72 43.39
C TYR A 679 -20.25 -14.55 44.89
N GLY A 680 -19.40 -13.58 45.23
CA GLY A 680 -19.19 -13.13 46.61
C GLY A 680 -20.17 -12.02 47.00
N PHE A 681 -20.51 -11.93 48.28
CA PHE A 681 -21.46 -10.95 48.85
C PHE A 681 -21.17 -9.53 48.34
N PHE A 682 -22.10 -8.94 47.60
CA PHE A 682 -21.97 -7.62 46.94
C PHE A 682 -20.67 -7.43 46.12
N GLY A 683 -20.21 -8.48 45.42
CA GLY A 683 -19.02 -8.39 44.58
C GLY A 683 -17.69 -8.37 45.34
N GLN A 684 -17.68 -8.66 46.65
CA GLN A 684 -16.46 -8.81 47.42
C GLN A 684 -16.02 -10.28 47.54
N ASN A 685 -14.71 -10.51 47.41
CA ASN A 685 -14.08 -11.84 47.49
C ASN A 685 -13.93 -12.39 48.92
N GLN A 686 -14.53 -11.73 49.91
CA GLN A 686 -14.59 -12.20 51.30
C GLN A 686 -16.03 -12.10 51.81
N PRO A 687 -16.50 -13.03 52.65
CA PRO A 687 -17.71 -12.81 53.42
C PRO A 687 -17.53 -11.55 54.27
N ALA A 688 -18.60 -10.78 54.49
CA ALA A 688 -18.53 -9.62 55.37
C ALA A 688 -17.98 -10.07 56.73
N TYR A 689 -16.96 -9.36 57.24
CA TYR A 689 -16.38 -9.66 58.56
C TYR A 689 -17.43 -9.65 59.68
N PHE A 690 -18.52 -8.92 59.44
CA PHE A 690 -19.66 -8.80 60.32
C PHE A 690 -20.89 -8.40 59.49
N THR A 691 -22.03 -8.98 59.80
CA THR A 691 -23.35 -8.64 59.23
C THR A 691 -24.16 -7.99 60.35
N PHE A 692 -24.71 -6.80 60.11
CA PHE A 692 -25.52 -6.06 61.10
C PHE A 692 -26.89 -5.70 60.51
N GLY A 693 -27.89 -5.49 61.36
CA GLY A 693 -29.27 -5.14 60.93
C GLY A 693 -30.15 -6.36 60.64
N GLY A 694 -31.26 -6.17 59.91
CA GLY A 694 -32.31 -7.18 59.70
C GLY A 694 -31.91 -8.46 58.95
N TYR A 695 -30.65 -8.55 58.49
CA TYR A 695 -30.05 -9.75 57.90
C TYR A 695 -29.09 -10.47 58.85
N SER A 696 -28.91 -9.98 60.08
CA SER A 696 -28.12 -10.66 61.11
C SER A 696 -28.86 -11.92 61.59
N PRO A 697 -28.19 -13.08 61.70
CA PRO A 697 -28.81 -14.32 62.17
C PRO A 697 -29.20 -14.30 63.67
N SER A 698 -28.79 -13.28 64.42
CA SER A 698 -29.19 -13.04 65.83
C SER A 698 -29.08 -11.57 66.21
N GLU A 699 -29.90 -11.09 67.16
CA GLU A 699 -29.80 -9.73 67.73
C GLU A 699 -28.67 -9.59 68.78
N ASP A 700 -27.92 -10.66 69.05
CA ASP A 700 -26.86 -10.68 70.07
C ASP A 700 -25.69 -9.70 69.80
N TRP A 701 -25.61 -9.13 68.58
CA TRP A 701 -24.58 -8.20 68.14
C TRP A 701 -25.18 -6.84 67.74
N THR A 702 -25.81 -6.16 68.71
CA THR A 702 -26.21 -4.75 68.58
C THR A 702 -25.11 -3.80 69.05
N LEU A 703 -24.88 -2.70 68.31
CA LEU A 703 -24.06 -1.59 68.79
C LEU A 703 -24.63 -1.04 70.09
N TRP A 704 -23.77 -0.68 71.04
CA TRP A 704 -24.18 -0.15 72.34
C TRP A 704 -25.04 1.13 72.24
N SER A 705 -24.97 1.84 71.12
CA SER A 705 -25.79 3.02 70.83
C SER A 705 -27.23 2.71 70.38
N GLY A 706 -27.53 1.48 69.96
CA GLY A 706 -28.86 1.11 69.42
C GLY A 706 -29.24 1.83 68.12
N VAL A 707 -28.33 2.60 67.52
CA VAL A 707 -28.59 3.37 66.29
C VAL A 707 -28.22 2.51 65.07
N PRO A 708 -29.13 2.29 64.11
CA PRO A 708 -28.78 1.72 62.82
C PRO A 708 -27.79 2.65 62.10
N LEU A 709 -26.65 2.14 61.65
CA LEU A 709 -25.81 2.88 60.71
C LEU A 709 -26.52 2.85 59.35
N GLU A 710 -26.70 4.03 58.74
CA GLU A 710 -27.24 4.19 57.39
C GLU A 710 -26.37 3.52 56.32
#